data_AF-A0A8S3VBH8-F1
#
_entry.id   AF-A0A8S3VBH8-F1
#
_cell.length_a   1.000
_cell.length_b   1.000
_cell.length_c   1.000
_cell.angle_alpha   90.00
_cell.angle_beta   90.00
_cell.angle_gamma   90.00
#
_symmetry.space_group_name_H-M   'P 1'
#
loop_
_entity.id
_entity.type
_entity.pdbx_description
1 polymer ?
#
loop_
_entity_poly.entity_id
_entity_poly.type
_entity_poly.pdbx_seq_one_letter_code
_entity_poly.pdbx_strand_id
1 'polypeptide(L)'
;MLFSKSSLFSNICLCILYDCGQRFRHQSINDRPIFDPPTYLCPYFRGGLGNLMFMYASLYGIAKNKRMILVLEKKDHINTVFPNLDVLKLNNTSSVCGVNVQVVGEKRPCAYDIETISFNRRRNSQHRSYLQSWKYFEKFESEIRKQFAFTQEVQTQAQSIINKYTSSYIKQKGISENLQIIGIHLRRGDYLKDYNIKYGYQTVNKEYMEKALKYYRTKFKNCLFLVFTGHSKDAVKWRAENINGSDVIHVEANSRNVDMCALSKCNHTIITVGSFGWWAAWLNNGNTVYFKDVARQNSSLRSDFSDDMKDFFPPNWIALIVLGESSGNLFLSLNSFPRKTNNYHGLKTVNFSSDKPSEGLVTQQFLKGLFRMDSNLTNGTNTSLSEIDYQRFLDEAIPATIYLVVLSVVGTIGNMHTILVYMKSPVMAKYSVRVFIIWLAITDLTACLFCMPFEIFDLRFNYTWSSDGACKFFKFLNHVVTGASASLLTIIAIERYKLFAKNLPKLFASLERQNVVSAVLVGFSVVLSIPTAIFYGRNDKETNIFGLIGKDCSFSSEYRKMQTAGVYYSILAIIGLVCIVLSVVSYGRILREIFIRKEWRKSLGKKSVPSVNSTSDMRSETTQVHVISTIQNADVKINNMQIEICKKAKKKQSRSSHNLGNAIRLTISLMIATAVSYIGNLLYVFTLMVRMLHRQVYHTHIRPVSFILVRGYFINNAINPIVFCLLDRTFRQECMKLYKNICSRKNISTA
;
A
#
# COMPACT_ATOMS: atom_id res chain seq x y z
N MET A 1 41.01 43.27 48.67
CA MET A 1 40.55 42.04 49.36
C MET A 1 39.17 42.35 49.94
N LEU A 2 38.10 42.05 49.20
CA LEU A 2 37.41 40.75 49.13
C LEU A 2 36.27 40.66 50.16
N PHE A 3 35.07 40.68 49.58
CA PHE A 3 33.81 40.04 49.94
C PHE A 3 32.86 40.59 51.02
N SER A 4 31.60 40.62 50.57
CA SER A 4 30.35 40.39 51.30
C SER A 4 29.68 41.58 51.99
N LYS A 5 28.67 42.14 51.31
CA LYS A 5 27.33 42.41 51.88
C LYS A 5 26.34 42.74 50.75
N SER A 6 25.59 41.74 50.31
CA SER A 6 24.38 41.90 49.51
C SER A 6 23.15 41.67 50.39
N SER A 7 22.00 42.24 49.97
CA SER A 7 20.67 42.19 50.58
C SER A 7 20.35 43.27 51.64
N LEU A 8 20.11 44.51 51.19
CA LEU A 8 19.05 45.35 51.78
C LEU A 8 18.63 46.58 50.93
N PHE A 9 18.67 46.50 49.59
CA PHE A 9 18.32 47.63 48.70
C PHE A 9 17.44 47.23 47.49
N SER A 10 16.47 46.32 47.68
CA SER A 10 15.54 45.90 46.61
C SER A 10 14.04 46.04 46.96
N ASN A 11 13.67 46.47 48.17
CA ASN A 11 12.27 46.42 48.63
C ASN A 11 11.58 47.79 48.82
N ILE A 12 12.17 48.90 48.35
CA ILE A 12 11.54 50.23 48.44
C ILE A 12 11.21 50.83 47.06
N CYS A 13 11.77 50.32 45.96
CA CYS A 13 11.37 50.71 44.59
C CYS A 13 10.13 49.96 44.04
N LEU A 14 9.57 49.00 44.78
CA LEU A 14 8.44 48.18 44.33
C LEU A 14 7.06 48.64 44.83
N CYS A 15 7.00 49.62 45.75
CA CYS A 15 5.71 50.12 46.25
C CYS A 15 5.20 51.40 45.55
N ILE A 16 6.03 52.14 44.80
CA ILE A 16 5.57 53.35 44.07
C ILE A 16 5.07 53.02 42.65
N LEU A 17 5.40 51.84 42.10
CA LEU A 17 4.86 51.37 40.82
C LEU A 17 3.56 50.54 40.95
N TYR A 18 3.11 50.22 42.17
CA TYR A 18 1.91 49.42 42.38
C TYR A 18 0.63 50.24 42.60
N ASP A 19 0.74 51.54 42.95
CA ASP A 19 -0.41 52.37 43.31
C ASP A 19 -0.86 53.36 42.22
N CYS A 20 -0.10 53.49 41.12
CA CYS A 20 -0.56 54.20 39.91
C CYS A 20 -1.31 53.27 38.92
N GLY A 21 -1.34 51.96 39.19
CA GLY A 21 -1.95 50.93 38.34
C GLY A 21 -3.39 50.50 38.71
N GLN A 22 -3.97 51.05 39.78
CA GLN A 22 -5.25 50.59 40.33
C GLN A 22 -6.35 51.67 40.39
N ARG A 23 -6.13 52.87 39.83
CA ARG A 23 -7.14 53.95 39.75
C ARG A 23 -7.65 54.31 38.36
N PHE A 24 -7.30 53.53 37.33
CA PHE A 24 -7.93 53.57 35.99
C PHE A 24 -8.69 52.28 35.64
N ARG A 25 -9.12 51.51 36.65
CA ARG A 25 -10.12 50.43 36.49
C ARG A 25 -11.48 50.95 36.91
N HIS A 26 -12.08 51.78 36.05
CA HIS A 26 -13.54 51.97 35.88
C HIS A 26 -13.78 53.26 35.08
N GLN A 27 -13.42 53.26 33.80
CA GLN A 27 -14.17 53.89 32.71
C GLN A 27 -13.38 53.77 31.39
N SER A 28 -14.08 53.29 30.36
CA SER A 28 -13.73 53.25 28.93
C SER A 28 -12.39 52.60 28.49
N ILE A 29 -12.35 51.27 28.41
CA ILE A 29 -11.65 50.58 27.32
C ILE A 29 -12.53 49.42 26.87
N ASN A 30 -13.62 49.73 26.15
CA ASN A 30 -14.47 48.74 25.50
C ASN A 30 -14.63 48.99 24.00
N ASP A 31 -13.67 49.66 23.37
CA ASP A 31 -13.65 49.86 21.90
C ASP A 31 -12.23 49.89 21.32
N ARG A 32 -11.40 48.88 21.62
CA ARG A 32 -10.25 48.57 20.77
C ARG A 32 -10.43 47.18 20.16
N PRO A 33 -10.50 47.04 18.82
CA PRO A 33 -10.62 45.73 18.20
C PRO A 33 -9.38 44.90 18.53
N ILE A 34 -9.59 43.77 19.21
CA ILE A 34 -8.58 42.72 19.37
C ILE A 34 -8.28 42.21 17.96
N PHE A 35 -7.18 42.66 17.35
CA PHE A 35 -6.71 42.10 16.09
C PHE A 35 -6.17 40.70 16.37
N ASP A 36 -6.93 39.67 15.94
CA ASP A 36 -6.40 38.32 15.81
C ASP A 36 -5.09 38.39 14.99
N PRO A 37 -3.99 37.73 15.40
CA PRO A 37 -2.77 37.70 14.60
C PRO A 37 -3.06 37.14 13.19
N PRO A 38 -2.35 37.61 12.15
CA PRO A 38 -2.56 37.12 10.80
C PRO A 38 -2.32 35.61 10.75
N THR A 39 -3.27 34.89 10.17
CA THR A 39 -3.20 33.44 9.98
C THR A 39 -3.11 33.12 8.50
N TYR A 40 -2.27 32.12 8.19
CA TYR A 40 -1.86 31.87 6.82
C TYR A 40 -2.41 30.55 6.30
N LEU A 41 -2.86 30.57 5.05
CA LEU A 41 -3.28 29.40 4.31
C LEU A 41 -2.19 29.03 3.30
N CYS A 42 -1.63 27.84 3.47
CA CYS A 42 -0.48 27.35 2.73
C CYS A 42 -0.91 26.33 1.66
N PRO A 43 -0.60 26.54 0.38
CA PRO A 43 -0.84 25.54 -0.65
C PRO A 43 0.13 24.37 -0.54
N TYR A 44 -0.28 23.22 -1.06
CA TYR A 44 0.59 22.10 -1.39
C TYR A 44 0.48 21.79 -2.88
N PHE A 45 1.14 22.62 -3.70
CA PHE A 45 1.03 22.53 -5.15
C PHE A 45 1.65 21.26 -5.73
N ARG A 46 0.85 20.53 -6.51
CA ARG A 46 1.24 19.32 -7.24
C ARG A 46 0.49 19.17 -8.57
N GLY A 47 1.12 18.53 -9.54
CA GLY A 47 0.55 18.25 -10.86
C GLY A 47 0.72 19.39 -11.88
N GLY A 48 -0.03 19.32 -12.98
CA GLY A 48 0.07 20.29 -14.08
C GLY A 48 -0.69 21.58 -13.82
N LEU A 49 -0.58 22.55 -14.75
CA LEU A 49 -1.16 23.89 -14.64
C LEU A 49 -2.65 23.90 -14.22
N GLY A 50 -3.51 23.08 -14.85
CA GLY A 50 -4.93 23.02 -14.47
C GLY A 50 -5.18 22.56 -13.03
N ASN A 51 -4.30 21.72 -12.46
CA ASN A 51 -4.37 21.35 -11.06
C ASN A 51 -3.93 22.50 -10.15
N LEU A 52 -2.86 23.22 -10.54
CA LEU A 52 -2.39 24.42 -9.84
C LEU A 52 -3.50 25.48 -9.76
N MET A 53 -4.22 25.70 -10.87
CA MET A 53 -5.32 26.65 -10.93
C MET A 53 -6.49 26.26 -10.01
N PHE A 54 -6.85 24.97 -9.93
CA PHE A 54 -7.86 24.49 -8.96
C PHE A 54 -7.43 24.71 -7.53
N MET A 55 -6.22 24.27 -7.16
CA MET A 55 -5.72 24.46 -5.80
C MET A 55 -5.66 25.94 -5.45
N TYR A 56 -5.17 26.78 -6.35
CA TYR A 56 -5.11 28.22 -6.12
C TYR A 56 -6.49 28.84 -5.94
N ALA A 57 -7.41 28.65 -6.89
CA ALA A 57 -8.73 29.27 -6.85
C ALA A 57 -9.51 28.83 -5.61
N SER A 58 -9.52 27.53 -5.32
CA SER A 58 -10.18 26.98 -4.14
C SER A 58 -9.57 27.51 -2.84
N LEU A 59 -8.24 27.57 -2.73
CA LEU A 59 -7.58 28.13 -1.55
C LEU A 59 -7.82 29.63 -1.41
N TYR A 60 -7.88 30.37 -2.52
CA TYR A 60 -8.22 31.79 -2.50
C TYR A 60 -9.62 32.01 -1.94
N GLY A 61 -10.60 31.24 -2.42
CA GLY A 61 -11.98 31.30 -1.91
C GLY A 61 -12.09 30.89 -0.44
N ILE A 62 -11.39 29.84 -0.02
CA ILE A 62 -11.32 29.41 1.39
C ILE A 62 -10.68 30.49 2.26
N ALA A 63 -9.56 31.06 1.82
CA ALA A 63 -8.84 32.11 2.55
C ALA A 63 -9.71 33.35 2.74
N LYS A 64 -10.38 33.83 1.68
CA LYS A 64 -11.31 34.97 1.75
C LYS A 64 -12.47 34.70 2.69
N ASN A 65 -13.10 33.53 2.58
CA ASN A 65 -14.22 33.14 3.46
C ASN A 65 -13.82 33.07 4.94
N LYS A 66 -12.59 32.62 5.25
CA LYS A 66 -12.08 32.50 6.62
C LYS A 66 -11.29 33.71 7.11
N ARG A 67 -11.15 34.77 6.29
CA ARG A 67 -10.31 35.95 6.56
C ARG A 67 -8.86 35.58 6.89
N MET A 68 -8.31 34.63 6.13
CA MET A 68 -6.91 34.19 6.21
C MET A 68 -6.10 34.76 5.02
N ILE A 69 -4.78 34.80 5.17
CA ILE A 69 -3.87 35.24 4.11
C ILE A 69 -3.37 34.02 3.34
N LEU A 70 -3.72 33.92 2.05
CA LEU A 70 -3.12 32.92 1.16
C LEU A 70 -1.69 33.32 0.82
N VAL A 71 -0.75 32.40 1.01
CA VAL A 71 0.68 32.59 0.73
C VAL A 71 1.14 31.72 -0.43
N LEU A 72 1.93 32.29 -1.34
CA LEU A 72 2.62 31.57 -2.42
C LEU A 72 4.13 31.81 -2.36
N GLU A 73 4.91 30.90 -2.94
CA GLU A 73 6.32 31.13 -3.22
C GLU A 73 6.48 31.84 -4.56
N LYS A 74 7.37 32.83 -4.65
CA LYS A 74 7.63 33.56 -5.91
C LYS A 74 8.00 32.63 -7.08
N LYS A 75 8.66 31.51 -6.78
CA LYS A 75 9.06 30.48 -7.77
C LYS A 75 7.94 29.53 -8.19
N ASP A 76 6.77 29.58 -7.56
CA ASP A 76 5.66 28.69 -7.92
C ASP A 76 5.27 28.89 -9.38
N HIS A 77 5.13 27.79 -10.13
CA HIS A 77 4.87 27.85 -11.57
C HIS A 77 3.63 28.68 -11.93
N ILE A 78 2.60 28.68 -11.08
CA ILE A 78 1.39 29.49 -11.32
C ILE A 78 1.68 30.99 -11.41
N ASN A 79 2.68 31.52 -10.69
CA ASN A 79 3.10 32.92 -10.76
C ASN A 79 3.76 33.27 -12.11
N THR A 80 4.38 32.28 -12.77
CA THR A 80 4.99 32.47 -14.10
C THR A 80 3.94 32.57 -15.21
N VAL A 81 2.77 31.96 -14.99
CA VAL A 81 1.65 31.97 -15.96
C VAL A 81 0.73 33.17 -15.72
N PHE A 82 0.45 33.46 -14.45
CA PHE A 82 -0.43 34.54 -14.01
C PHE A 82 0.36 35.48 -13.08
N PRO A 83 0.92 36.58 -13.60
CA PRO A 83 1.74 37.48 -12.77
C PRO A 83 0.91 38.26 -11.74
N ASN A 84 -0.39 38.47 -12.00
CA ASN A 84 -1.27 39.38 -11.25
C ASN A 84 -2.12 38.69 -10.17
N LEU A 85 -1.64 37.58 -9.60
CA LEU A 85 -2.30 36.92 -8.47
C LEU A 85 -2.25 37.81 -7.21
N ASP A 86 -3.40 38.08 -6.62
CA ASP A 86 -3.65 38.96 -5.45
C ASP A 86 -3.46 38.17 -4.13
N VAL A 87 -2.20 37.82 -3.84
CA VAL A 87 -1.81 37.00 -2.69
C VAL A 87 -0.43 37.39 -2.16
N LEU A 88 -0.12 37.01 -0.92
CA LEU A 88 1.19 37.27 -0.34
C LEU A 88 2.24 36.35 -0.98
N LYS A 89 3.18 36.92 -1.73
CA LYS A 89 4.26 36.18 -2.40
C LYS A 89 5.57 36.29 -1.62
N LEU A 90 6.05 35.17 -1.10
CA LEU A 90 7.28 35.08 -0.30
C LEU A 90 8.41 34.41 -1.11
N ASN A 91 9.67 34.71 -0.78
CA ASN A 91 10.82 33.99 -1.38
C ASN A 91 10.87 32.53 -0.91
N ASN A 92 10.53 32.30 0.37
CA ASN A 92 10.47 30.99 1.00
C ASN A 92 9.30 30.99 1.98
N THR A 93 8.40 30.02 1.85
CA THR A 93 7.23 29.91 2.73
C THR A 93 7.51 29.12 4.02
N SER A 94 8.69 28.51 4.18
CA SER A 94 9.01 27.60 5.30
C SER A 94 8.84 28.23 6.69
N SER A 95 9.07 29.53 6.84
CA SER A 95 8.86 30.25 8.11
C SER A 95 7.39 30.30 8.55
N VAL A 96 6.46 30.24 7.59
CA VAL A 96 5.01 30.33 7.81
C VAL A 96 4.32 28.97 7.65
N CYS A 97 4.75 28.21 6.64
CA CYS A 97 4.17 26.94 6.21
C CYS A 97 4.95 25.71 6.68
N GLY A 98 6.11 25.88 7.33
CA GLY A 98 6.96 24.79 7.83
C GLY A 98 6.88 24.54 9.33
N VAL A 99 6.22 25.41 10.11
CA VAL A 99 6.17 25.32 11.58
C VAL A 99 4.72 25.34 12.08
N ASN A 100 4.34 24.31 12.84
CA ASN A 100 3.07 24.22 13.59
C ASN A 100 1.79 24.43 12.75
N VAL A 101 1.78 23.92 11.51
CA VAL A 101 0.67 24.06 10.56
C VAL A 101 -0.32 22.90 10.72
N GLN A 102 -1.62 23.21 10.72
CA GLN A 102 -2.69 22.21 10.66
C GLN A 102 -2.78 21.64 9.22
N VAL A 103 -2.60 20.33 9.06
CA VAL A 103 -2.79 19.68 7.75
C VAL A 103 -4.27 19.37 7.55
N VAL A 104 -4.82 19.85 6.44
CA VAL A 104 -6.21 19.65 6.06
C VAL A 104 -6.25 18.75 4.81
N GLY A 105 -6.94 17.62 4.94
CA GLY A 105 -7.23 16.71 3.83
C GLY A 105 -8.63 16.95 3.28
N GLU A 106 -8.92 16.33 2.14
CA GLU A 106 -10.25 16.32 1.52
C GLU A 106 -10.63 14.87 1.25
N LYS A 107 -11.89 14.51 1.48
CA LYS A 107 -12.38 13.14 1.31
C LYS A 107 -12.51 12.75 -0.16
N ARG A 108 -12.94 13.70 -1.00
CA ARG A 108 -13.22 13.52 -2.43
C ARG A 108 -12.59 14.67 -3.24
N PRO A 109 -11.44 14.46 -3.90
CA PRO A 109 -10.69 15.52 -4.59
C PRO A 109 -11.44 16.33 -5.66
N CYS A 110 -12.52 15.80 -6.21
CA CYS A 110 -13.35 16.39 -7.26
C CYS A 110 -14.79 16.68 -6.78
N ALA A 111 -15.01 16.74 -5.46
CA ALA A 111 -16.29 17.09 -4.86
C ALA A 111 -16.13 18.22 -3.84
N TYR A 112 -17.21 18.96 -3.58
CA TYR A 112 -17.21 19.95 -2.53
C TYR A 112 -17.42 19.24 -1.19
N ASP A 113 -16.60 19.60 -0.21
CA ASP A 113 -16.67 19.00 1.13
C ASP A 113 -16.60 20.10 2.20
N ILE A 114 -17.66 20.19 3.00
CA ILE A 114 -17.76 21.16 4.08
C ILE A 114 -16.75 20.86 5.21
N GLU A 115 -16.37 19.60 5.39
CA GLU A 115 -15.36 19.21 6.38
C GLU A 115 -13.98 19.75 5.99
N THR A 116 -13.68 19.82 4.69
CA THR A 116 -12.43 20.41 4.17
C THR A 116 -12.28 21.88 4.54
N ILE A 117 -13.38 22.59 4.80
CA ILE A 117 -13.36 23.98 5.28
C ILE A 117 -13.67 24.11 6.77
N SER A 118 -13.77 23.00 7.52
CA SER A 118 -14.11 22.98 8.95
C SER A 118 -12.88 22.93 9.86
N PHE A 119 -11.79 23.60 9.47
CA PHE A 119 -10.57 23.71 10.27
C PHE A 119 -10.50 25.01 11.09
N ASN A 120 -9.64 25.00 12.11
CA ASN A 120 -9.49 26.12 13.04
C ASN A 120 -8.73 27.27 12.38
N ARG A 121 -9.45 28.36 12.07
CA ARG A 121 -8.87 29.56 11.43
C ARG A 121 -7.79 30.26 12.26
N ARG A 122 -7.70 30.00 13.56
CA ARG A 122 -6.70 30.63 14.46
C ARG A 122 -5.29 30.02 14.31
N ARG A 123 -5.12 29.02 13.46
CA ARG A 123 -3.84 28.37 13.17
C ARG A 123 -3.53 28.44 11.69
N ASN A 124 -2.25 28.54 11.36
CA ASN A 124 -1.80 28.34 9.98
C ASN A 124 -2.23 26.94 9.53
N SER A 125 -2.69 26.83 8.28
CA SER A 125 -3.22 25.58 7.74
C SER A 125 -2.64 25.28 6.36
N GLN A 126 -2.39 24.01 6.06
CA GLN A 126 -1.92 23.54 4.76
C GLN A 126 -2.88 22.50 4.21
N HIS A 127 -3.44 22.76 3.04
CA HIS A 127 -4.34 21.80 2.36
C HIS A 127 -3.55 20.88 1.45
N ARG A 128 -3.68 19.57 1.65
CA ARG A 128 -2.98 18.54 0.85
C ARG A 128 -3.95 17.78 -0.07
N SER A 129 -4.73 18.52 -0.84
CA SER A 129 -5.64 17.97 -1.86
C SER A 129 -5.58 18.75 -3.17
N TYR A 130 -6.27 18.27 -4.20
CA TYR A 130 -6.45 18.98 -5.47
C TYR A 130 -7.57 20.02 -5.42
N LEU A 131 -8.56 19.89 -4.52
CA LEU A 131 -9.67 20.84 -4.31
C LEU A 131 -10.39 21.20 -5.63
N GLN A 132 -10.74 20.19 -6.44
CA GLN A 132 -11.29 20.39 -7.78
C GLN A 132 -12.80 20.59 -7.78
N SER A 133 -13.30 21.51 -6.95
CA SER A 133 -14.69 21.93 -6.98
C SER A 133 -14.79 23.44 -7.16
N TRP A 134 -15.60 23.86 -8.12
CA TRP A 134 -15.86 25.28 -8.38
C TRP A 134 -16.59 25.97 -7.21
N LYS A 135 -17.32 25.19 -6.38
CA LYS A 135 -18.03 25.67 -5.20
C LYS A 135 -17.12 26.29 -4.13
N TYR A 136 -15.84 25.94 -4.09
CA TYR A 136 -14.90 26.57 -3.15
C TYR A 136 -14.63 28.05 -3.46
N PHE A 137 -14.81 28.48 -4.72
CA PHE A 137 -14.46 29.82 -5.17
C PHE A 137 -15.56 30.54 -5.96
N GLU A 138 -16.75 29.96 -6.08
CA GLU A 138 -17.89 30.54 -6.82
C GLU A 138 -18.21 31.99 -6.41
N LYS A 139 -18.12 32.30 -5.10
CA LYS A 139 -18.40 33.64 -4.56
C LYS A 139 -17.39 34.70 -5.01
N PHE A 140 -16.20 34.27 -5.42
CA PHE A 140 -15.08 35.12 -5.82
C PHE A 140 -14.72 34.92 -7.29
N GLU A 141 -15.65 34.39 -8.10
CA GLU A 141 -15.41 34.11 -9.52
C GLU A 141 -14.88 35.33 -10.28
N SER A 142 -15.44 36.52 -10.05
CA SER A 142 -15.02 37.75 -10.73
C SER A 142 -13.59 38.16 -10.36
N GLU A 143 -13.17 37.97 -9.11
CA GLU A 143 -11.80 38.20 -8.64
C GLU A 143 -10.83 37.17 -9.25
N ILE A 144 -11.21 35.89 -9.27
CA ILE A 144 -10.38 34.82 -9.85
C ILE A 144 -10.19 35.03 -11.36
N ARG A 145 -11.25 35.40 -12.09
CA ARG A 145 -11.16 35.71 -13.53
C ARG A 145 -10.19 36.85 -13.83
N LYS A 146 -10.19 37.91 -13.01
CA LYS A 146 -9.25 39.02 -13.15
C LYS A 146 -7.80 38.61 -12.88
N GLN A 147 -7.59 37.73 -11.90
CA GLN A 147 -6.26 37.26 -11.51
C GLN A 147 -5.67 36.26 -12.51
N PHE A 148 -6.51 35.44 -13.15
CA PHE A 148 -6.11 34.53 -14.24
C PHE A 148 -5.97 35.25 -15.60
N ALA A 149 -5.33 36.42 -15.58
CA ALA A 149 -4.91 37.14 -16.77
C ALA A 149 -3.52 36.64 -17.22
N PHE A 150 -3.45 36.11 -18.44
CA PHE A 150 -2.20 35.71 -19.08
C PHE A 150 -1.30 36.91 -19.37
N THR A 151 0.02 36.69 -19.50
CA THR A 151 0.97 37.75 -19.91
C THR A 151 0.63 38.28 -21.31
N GLN A 152 1.01 39.53 -21.60
CA GLN A 152 0.77 40.16 -22.90
C GLN A 152 1.38 39.35 -24.06
N GLU A 153 2.56 38.76 -23.84
CA GLU A 153 3.21 37.87 -24.82
C GLU A 153 2.33 36.66 -25.17
N VAL A 154 1.85 35.94 -24.16
CA VAL A 154 0.97 34.77 -24.35
C VAL A 154 -0.34 35.18 -25.02
N GLN A 155 -0.91 36.32 -24.63
CA GLN A 155 -2.13 36.85 -25.24
C GLN A 155 -1.96 37.18 -26.73
N THR A 156 -0.82 37.76 -27.11
CA THR A 156 -0.48 38.09 -28.51
C THR A 156 -0.26 36.83 -29.33
N GLN A 157 0.49 35.85 -28.81
CA GLN A 157 0.70 34.56 -29.48
C GLN A 157 -0.62 33.81 -29.69
N ALA A 158 -1.47 33.74 -28.66
CA ALA A 158 -2.79 33.13 -28.75
C ALA A 158 -3.68 33.82 -29.79
N GLN A 159 -3.66 35.16 -29.85
CA GLN A 159 -4.41 35.92 -30.85
C GLN A 159 -3.89 35.65 -32.27
N SER A 160 -2.57 35.61 -32.44
CA SER A 160 -1.93 35.32 -33.73
C SER A 160 -2.36 33.94 -34.27
N ILE A 161 -2.41 32.92 -33.40
CA ILE A 161 -2.87 31.57 -33.75
C ILE A 161 -4.33 31.60 -34.23
N ILE A 162 -5.23 32.23 -33.46
CA ILE A 162 -6.65 32.32 -33.84
C ILE A 162 -6.80 33.06 -35.18
N ASN A 163 -6.11 34.19 -35.34
CA ASN A 163 -6.17 34.98 -36.57
C ASN A 163 -5.61 34.22 -37.77
N LYS A 164 -4.48 33.51 -37.63
CA LYS A 164 -3.86 32.68 -38.67
C LYS A 164 -4.88 31.70 -39.25
N TYR A 165 -5.51 30.90 -38.40
CA TYR A 165 -6.45 29.87 -38.86
C TYR A 165 -7.79 30.44 -39.31
N THR A 166 -8.29 31.48 -38.64
CA THR A 166 -9.56 32.12 -39.01
C THR A 166 -9.46 32.83 -40.35
N SER A 167 -8.43 33.64 -40.59
CA SER A 167 -8.23 34.34 -41.87
C SER A 167 -8.02 33.36 -43.03
N SER A 168 -7.29 32.26 -42.79
CA SER A 168 -7.13 31.21 -43.80
C SER A 168 -8.46 30.54 -44.14
N TYR A 169 -9.30 30.26 -43.13
CA TYR A 169 -10.61 29.67 -43.33
C TYR A 169 -11.56 30.60 -44.09
N ILE A 170 -11.63 31.88 -43.69
CA ILE A 170 -12.44 32.90 -44.34
C ILE A 170 -12.04 33.03 -45.81
N LYS A 171 -10.74 33.09 -46.11
CA LYS A 171 -10.23 33.17 -47.48
C LYS A 171 -10.61 31.95 -48.32
N GLN A 172 -10.61 30.76 -47.72
CA GLN A 172 -10.94 29.52 -48.43
C GLN A 172 -12.44 29.33 -48.67
N LYS A 173 -13.29 29.75 -47.71
CA LYS A 173 -14.73 29.51 -47.74
C LYS A 173 -15.57 30.70 -48.20
N GLY A 174 -15.01 31.91 -48.20
CA GLY A 174 -15.74 33.14 -48.53
C GLY A 174 -16.77 33.55 -47.47
N ILE A 175 -16.63 33.07 -46.23
CA ILE A 175 -17.62 33.25 -45.15
C ILE A 175 -16.98 34.06 -44.03
N SER A 176 -17.32 35.34 -43.91
CA SER A 176 -16.86 36.22 -42.82
C SER A 176 -17.96 36.55 -41.81
N GLU A 177 -19.23 36.63 -42.24
CA GLU A 177 -20.33 37.06 -41.38
C GLU A 177 -20.74 36.00 -40.35
N ASN A 178 -20.91 36.43 -39.10
CA ASN A 178 -21.42 35.63 -37.98
C ASN A 178 -20.66 34.31 -37.71
N LEU A 179 -19.38 34.22 -38.13
CA LEU A 179 -18.55 33.05 -37.89
C LEU A 179 -18.33 32.82 -36.39
N GLN A 180 -18.71 31.64 -35.89
CA GLN A 180 -18.44 31.23 -34.52
C GLN A 180 -17.21 30.33 -34.46
N ILE A 181 -16.23 30.71 -33.64
CA ILE A 181 -15.00 29.95 -33.41
C ILE A 181 -15.19 29.07 -32.16
N ILE A 182 -15.11 27.76 -32.33
CA ILE A 182 -15.27 26.78 -31.25
C ILE A 182 -13.92 26.09 -31.00
N GLY A 183 -13.36 26.32 -29.81
CA GLY A 183 -12.12 25.69 -29.38
C GLY A 183 -12.39 24.28 -28.85
N ILE A 184 -11.68 23.28 -29.37
CA ILE A 184 -11.77 21.90 -28.89
C ILE A 184 -10.48 21.50 -28.19
N HIS A 185 -10.57 21.14 -26.91
CA HIS A 185 -9.43 20.57 -26.18
C HIS A 185 -9.56 19.04 -26.08
N LEU A 186 -8.70 18.33 -26.81
CA LEU A 186 -8.58 16.87 -26.75
C LEU A 186 -7.44 16.44 -25.83
N ARG A 187 -7.80 15.87 -24.68
CA ARG A 187 -6.88 15.10 -23.82
C ARG A 187 -7.04 13.60 -24.06
N ARG A 188 -5.92 12.92 -24.35
CA ARG A 188 -5.90 11.46 -24.58
C ARG A 188 -4.62 10.78 -24.07
N GLY A 189 -3.44 11.28 -24.48
CA GLY A 189 -2.16 10.58 -24.35
C GLY A 189 -1.87 9.86 -23.01
N ASP A 190 -1.77 10.57 -21.90
CA ASP A 190 -1.49 9.95 -20.60
C ASP A 190 -2.66 9.16 -20.01
N TYR A 191 -3.90 9.44 -20.42
CA TYR A 191 -5.09 8.74 -19.95
C TYR A 191 -5.18 7.33 -20.53
N LEU A 192 -4.48 7.06 -21.64
CA LEU A 192 -4.34 5.72 -22.21
C LEU A 192 -3.30 4.84 -21.51
N LYS A 193 -2.57 5.37 -20.51
CA LYS A 193 -1.63 4.55 -19.75
C LYS A 193 -2.40 3.64 -18.79
N ASP A 194 -1.99 2.38 -18.68
CA ASP A 194 -2.67 1.34 -17.89
C ASP A 194 -3.01 1.77 -16.46
N TYR A 195 -2.11 2.48 -15.78
CA TYR A 195 -2.36 2.93 -14.41
C TYR A 195 -3.49 3.95 -14.32
N ASN A 196 -3.65 4.80 -15.32
CA ASN A 196 -4.72 5.79 -15.39
C ASN A 196 -6.05 5.15 -15.78
N ILE A 197 -6.04 4.24 -16.76
CA ILE A 197 -7.21 3.43 -17.12
C ILE A 197 -7.70 2.64 -15.90
N LYS A 198 -6.79 2.01 -15.16
CA LYS A 198 -7.12 1.25 -13.94
C LYS A 198 -7.58 2.12 -12.80
N TYR A 199 -7.09 3.37 -12.70
CA TYR A 199 -7.60 4.34 -11.73
C TYR A 199 -9.05 4.75 -12.05
N GLY A 200 -9.42 4.78 -13.33
CA GLY A 200 -10.77 5.09 -13.79
C GLY A 200 -10.86 6.20 -14.82
N TYR A 201 -9.72 6.71 -15.32
CA TYR A 201 -9.70 7.71 -16.37
C TYR A 201 -10.28 7.15 -17.67
N GLN A 202 -11.14 7.94 -18.32
CA GLN A 202 -11.73 7.62 -19.62
C GLN A 202 -11.26 8.61 -20.69
N THR A 203 -11.32 8.20 -21.95
CA THR A 203 -11.10 9.08 -23.09
C THR A 203 -12.35 9.12 -23.94
N VAL A 204 -12.55 10.20 -24.67
CA VAL A 204 -13.70 10.34 -25.57
C VAL A 204 -13.62 9.35 -26.73
N ASN A 205 -14.78 8.92 -27.20
CA ASN A 205 -14.93 8.17 -28.44
C ASN A 205 -15.33 9.12 -29.60
N LYS A 206 -15.40 8.57 -30.81
CA LYS A 206 -15.80 9.30 -32.02
C LYS A 206 -17.21 9.87 -31.90
N GLU A 207 -18.14 9.09 -31.34
CA GLU A 207 -19.54 9.48 -31.20
C GLU A 207 -19.74 10.74 -30.35
N TYR A 208 -19.01 10.88 -29.23
CA TYR A 208 -19.01 12.11 -28.45
C TYR A 208 -18.61 13.32 -29.31
N MET A 209 -17.54 13.17 -30.09
CA MET A 209 -17.04 14.25 -30.95
C MET A 209 -18.06 14.61 -32.03
N GLU A 210 -18.67 13.62 -32.68
CA GLU A 210 -19.72 13.84 -33.68
C GLU A 210 -20.93 14.57 -33.09
N LYS A 211 -21.40 14.15 -31.91
CA LYS A 211 -22.49 14.81 -31.18
C LYS A 211 -22.13 16.24 -30.78
N ALA A 212 -20.92 16.47 -30.29
CA ALA A 212 -20.45 17.79 -29.87
C ALA A 212 -20.32 18.77 -31.04
N LEU A 213 -19.76 18.31 -32.17
CA LEU A 213 -19.69 19.10 -33.40
C LEU A 213 -21.10 19.42 -33.93
N LYS A 214 -21.98 18.40 -33.96
CA LYS A 214 -23.38 18.56 -34.40
C LYS A 214 -24.12 19.59 -33.57
N TYR A 215 -23.99 19.58 -32.25
CA TYR A 215 -24.63 20.56 -31.36
C TYR A 215 -24.37 22.02 -31.78
N TYR A 216 -23.12 22.36 -32.07
CA TYR A 216 -22.77 23.71 -32.50
C TYR A 216 -23.20 24.00 -33.95
N ARG A 217 -23.03 23.04 -34.87
CA ARG A 217 -23.49 23.17 -36.27
C ARG A 217 -24.99 23.37 -36.38
N THR A 218 -25.78 22.79 -35.47
CA THR A 218 -27.24 23.03 -35.43
C THR A 218 -27.61 24.39 -34.86
N LYS A 219 -26.74 24.98 -34.03
CA LYS A 219 -27.00 26.25 -33.33
C LYS A 219 -26.54 27.46 -34.14
N PHE A 220 -25.49 27.29 -34.94
CA PHE A 220 -24.87 28.37 -35.68
C PHE A 220 -24.69 27.99 -37.14
N LYS A 221 -25.05 28.91 -38.04
CA LYS A 221 -24.94 28.72 -39.50
C LYS A 221 -23.49 28.53 -39.93
N ASN A 222 -22.58 29.30 -39.34
CA ASN A 222 -21.16 29.34 -39.69
C ASN A 222 -20.32 28.98 -38.45
N CYS A 223 -19.68 27.81 -38.47
CA CYS A 223 -18.79 27.34 -37.41
C CYS A 223 -17.37 27.13 -37.95
N LEU A 224 -16.38 27.41 -37.10
CA LEU A 224 -15.00 26.98 -37.28
C LEU A 224 -14.53 26.28 -36.00
N PHE A 225 -14.13 25.02 -36.12
CA PHE A 225 -13.64 24.22 -35.00
C PHE A 225 -12.11 24.18 -35.00
N LEU A 226 -11.49 24.70 -33.95
CA LEU A 226 -10.04 24.68 -33.77
C LEU A 226 -9.66 23.59 -32.75
N VAL A 227 -8.96 22.54 -33.20
CA VAL A 227 -8.66 21.35 -32.39
C VAL A 227 -7.25 21.41 -31.80
N PHE A 228 -7.19 21.62 -30.49
CA PHE A 228 -5.97 21.63 -29.67
C PHE A 228 -5.78 20.26 -28.99
N THR A 229 -4.57 19.71 -29.08
CA THR A 229 -4.18 18.46 -28.40
C THR A 229 -2.72 18.51 -27.99
N GLY A 230 -2.32 17.66 -27.04
CA GLY A 230 -0.90 17.48 -26.71
C GLY A 230 -0.13 16.69 -27.77
N HIS A 231 1.20 16.67 -27.65
CA HIS A 231 2.13 16.07 -28.62
C HIS A 231 2.18 14.53 -28.67
N SER A 232 1.27 13.82 -27.98
CA SER A 232 1.27 12.35 -28.04
C SER A 232 0.98 11.89 -29.47
N LYS A 233 1.83 11.01 -30.03
CA LYS A 233 1.60 10.43 -31.37
C LYS A 233 0.21 9.82 -31.51
N ASP A 234 -0.24 9.11 -30.47
CA ASP A 234 -1.59 8.55 -30.42
C ASP A 234 -2.66 9.64 -30.50
N ALA A 235 -2.55 10.71 -29.72
CA ALA A 235 -3.56 11.76 -29.69
C ALA A 235 -3.63 12.52 -31.02
N VAL A 236 -2.47 12.75 -31.65
CA VAL A 236 -2.37 13.38 -32.97
C VAL A 236 -2.96 12.49 -34.07
N LYS A 237 -2.69 11.18 -34.04
CA LYS A 237 -3.30 10.21 -34.95
C LYS A 237 -4.82 10.14 -34.75
N TRP A 238 -5.26 9.97 -33.51
CA TRP A 238 -6.66 9.81 -33.17
C TRP A 238 -7.50 11.04 -33.57
N ARG A 239 -6.99 12.27 -33.37
CA ARG A 239 -7.72 13.48 -33.78
C ARG A 239 -7.94 13.54 -35.29
N ALA A 240 -6.96 13.12 -36.10
CA ALA A 240 -7.02 13.19 -37.55
C ALA A 240 -7.92 12.09 -38.16
N GLU A 241 -8.12 10.99 -37.43
CA GLU A 241 -9.01 9.91 -37.84
C GLU A 241 -10.46 10.14 -37.40
N ASN A 242 -10.69 10.85 -36.29
CA ASN A 242 -11.99 10.90 -35.62
C ASN A 242 -12.65 12.28 -35.56
N ILE A 243 -11.93 13.37 -35.87
CA ILE A 243 -12.44 14.74 -35.78
C ILE A 243 -12.24 15.45 -37.13
N ASN A 244 -13.11 15.13 -38.09
CA ASN A 244 -12.95 15.58 -39.48
C ASN A 244 -14.15 16.43 -39.92
N GLY A 245 -13.93 17.34 -40.86
CA GLY A 245 -14.96 18.20 -41.43
C GLY A 245 -14.35 19.38 -42.19
N SER A 246 -15.08 19.94 -43.15
CA SER A 246 -14.62 21.10 -43.92
C SER A 246 -14.49 22.38 -43.10
N ASP A 247 -15.01 22.37 -41.87
CA ASP A 247 -15.06 23.40 -40.84
C ASP A 247 -14.16 23.07 -39.64
N VAL A 248 -13.32 22.03 -39.73
CA VAL A 248 -12.41 21.59 -38.67
C VAL A 248 -10.96 21.87 -39.07
N ILE A 249 -10.21 22.52 -38.19
CA ILE A 249 -8.77 22.77 -38.33
C ILE A 249 -8.03 22.19 -37.13
N HIS A 250 -7.04 21.34 -37.39
CA HIS A 250 -6.13 20.83 -36.38
C HIS A 250 -5.00 21.83 -36.13
N VAL A 251 -4.97 22.40 -34.93
CA VAL A 251 -3.98 23.42 -34.57
C VAL A 251 -2.61 22.75 -34.36
N GLU A 252 -1.57 23.40 -34.88
CA GLU A 252 -0.17 23.05 -34.62
C GLU A 252 0.15 23.22 -33.14
N ALA A 253 1.07 22.41 -32.62
CA ALA A 253 1.30 22.36 -31.19
C ALA A 253 2.11 23.56 -30.69
N ASN A 254 1.64 24.22 -29.61
CA ASN A 254 2.28 25.38 -29.01
C ASN A 254 2.63 25.13 -27.53
N SER A 255 3.09 26.17 -26.84
CA SER A 255 3.22 26.10 -25.39
C SER A 255 1.84 25.95 -24.74
N ARG A 256 1.77 25.24 -23.62
CA ARG A 256 0.50 24.95 -22.92
C ARG A 256 -0.24 26.22 -22.51
N ASN A 257 0.48 27.27 -22.14
CA ASN A 257 -0.10 28.54 -21.72
C ASN A 257 -0.76 29.25 -22.91
N VAL A 258 -0.15 29.18 -24.08
CA VAL A 258 -0.68 29.74 -25.33
C VAL A 258 -1.91 28.99 -25.78
N ASP A 259 -1.89 27.64 -25.77
CA ASP A 259 -3.06 26.84 -26.12
C ASP A 259 -4.26 27.11 -25.19
N MET A 260 -4.02 27.21 -23.87
CA MET A 260 -5.09 27.54 -22.90
C MET A 260 -5.65 28.95 -23.16
N CYS A 261 -4.78 29.93 -23.41
CA CYS A 261 -5.20 31.30 -23.72
C CYS A 261 -5.99 31.35 -25.04
N ALA A 262 -5.56 30.65 -26.08
CA ALA A 262 -6.27 30.58 -27.35
C ALA A 262 -7.65 29.92 -27.21
N LEU A 263 -7.73 28.79 -26.50
CA LEU A 263 -9.02 28.15 -26.17
C LEU A 263 -9.95 29.10 -25.39
N SER A 264 -9.44 29.85 -24.42
CA SER A 264 -10.24 30.80 -23.64
C SER A 264 -10.78 31.97 -24.48
N LYS A 265 -10.08 32.35 -25.56
CA LYS A 265 -10.45 33.43 -26.48
C LYS A 265 -11.40 33.01 -27.61
N CYS A 266 -11.65 31.71 -27.80
CA CYS A 266 -12.66 31.24 -28.75
C CYS A 266 -14.06 31.74 -28.36
N ASN A 267 -15.05 31.67 -29.25
CA ASN A 267 -16.42 32.04 -28.87
C ASN A 267 -17.05 31.01 -27.94
N HIS A 268 -16.79 29.72 -28.17
CA HIS A 268 -17.30 28.59 -27.40
C HIS A 268 -16.25 27.49 -27.24
N THR A 269 -16.51 26.51 -26.36
CA THR A 269 -15.59 25.39 -26.17
C THR A 269 -16.27 24.01 -26.18
N ILE A 270 -15.50 23.01 -26.62
CA ILE A 270 -15.74 21.59 -26.42
C ILE A 270 -14.55 21.05 -25.63
N ILE A 271 -14.81 20.42 -24.49
CA ILE A 271 -13.75 19.81 -23.67
C ILE A 271 -13.98 18.31 -23.55
N THR A 272 -12.88 17.55 -23.54
CA THR A 272 -12.95 16.11 -23.28
C THR A 272 -12.81 15.85 -21.78
N VAL A 273 -11.60 15.64 -21.29
CA VAL A 273 -11.31 15.26 -19.91
C VAL A 273 -10.12 16.05 -19.35
N GLY A 274 -10.06 16.11 -18.02
CA GLY A 274 -8.95 16.70 -17.28
C GLY A 274 -9.09 18.20 -16.98
N SER A 275 -8.31 18.67 -16.01
CA SER A 275 -8.38 20.03 -15.46
C SER A 275 -7.89 21.12 -16.41
N PHE A 276 -7.01 20.81 -17.37
CA PHE A 276 -6.54 21.79 -18.36
C PHE A 276 -7.69 22.30 -19.24
N GLY A 277 -8.44 21.37 -19.85
CA GLY A 277 -9.60 21.70 -20.68
C GLY A 277 -10.68 22.39 -19.84
N TRP A 278 -10.90 21.91 -18.61
CA TRP A 278 -11.82 22.53 -17.67
C TRP A 278 -11.51 24.02 -17.45
N TRP A 279 -10.26 24.39 -17.17
CA TRP A 279 -9.89 25.79 -16.96
C TRP A 279 -9.94 26.63 -18.23
N ALA A 280 -9.58 26.05 -19.39
CA ALA A 280 -9.73 26.73 -20.66
C ALA A 280 -11.20 27.10 -20.95
N ALA A 281 -12.12 26.17 -20.67
CA ALA A 281 -13.56 26.38 -20.78
C ALA A 281 -14.11 27.33 -19.71
N TRP A 282 -13.62 27.25 -18.47
CA TRP A 282 -14.08 28.14 -17.41
C TRP A 282 -13.69 29.60 -17.67
N LEU A 283 -12.48 29.84 -18.19
CA LEU A 283 -12.04 31.18 -18.60
C LEU A 283 -12.77 31.70 -19.85
N ASN A 284 -13.29 30.80 -20.68
CA ASN A 284 -14.14 31.15 -21.80
C ASN A 284 -15.48 31.73 -21.33
N ASN A 285 -15.97 32.76 -22.02
CA ASN A 285 -17.25 33.41 -21.68
C ASN A 285 -18.46 32.81 -22.43
N GLY A 286 -18.24 31.81 -23.29
CA GLY A 286 -19.27 31.19 -24.10
C GLY A 286 -19.87 29.92 -23.54
N ASN A 287 -20.62 29.22 -24.40
CA ASN A 287 -21.15 27.89 -24.09
C ASN A 287 -20.01 26.87 -24.05
N THR A 288 -20.10 25.94 -23.11
CA THR A 288 -19.17 24.82 -22.98
C THR A 288 -19.92 23.51 -23.11
N VAL A 289 -19.48 22.66 -24.03
CA VAL A 289 -19.91 21.27 -24.13
C VAL A 289 -18.83 20.37 -23.53
N TYR A 290 -19.21 19.47 -22.62
CA TYR A 290 -18.27 18.56 -21.98
C TYR A 290 -18.70 17.10 -22.06
N PHE A 291 -17.71 16.21 -22.00
CA PHE A 291 -17.92 14.78 -21.95
C PHE A 291 -18.37 14.38 -20.55
N LYS A 292 -19.60 13.87 -20.40
CA LYS A 292 -20.15 13.58 -19.07
C LYS A 292 -19.42 12.42 -18.38
N ASP A 293 -19.04 11.40 -19.14
CA ASP A 293 -18.50 10.15 -18.60
C ASP A 293 -16.99 10.25 -18.32
N VAL A 294 -16.56 11.32 -17.63
CA VAL A 294 -15.13 11.59 -17.37
C VAL A 294 -14.43 10.56 -16.48
N ALA A 295 -15.20 9.84 -15.67
CA ALA A 295 -14.70 8.80 -14.77
C ALA A 295 -15.53 7.53 -14.92
N ARG A 296 -14.85 6.40 -15.10
CA ARG A 296 -15.51 5.10 -15.28
C ARG A 296 -16.32 4.76 -14.03
N GLN A 297 -17.58 4.34 -14.20
CA GLN A 297 -18.40 3.94 -13.05
C GLN A 297 -17.67 2.86 -12.22
N ASN A 298 -17.88 2.87 -10.91
CA ASN A 298 -17.25 1.98 -9.93
C ASN A 298 -15.71 2.04 -9.85
N SER A 299 -15.06 3.02 -10.48
CA SER A 299 -13.61 3.22 -10.38
C SER A 299 -13.18 4.05 -9.16
N SER A 300 -11.89 3.99 -8.82
CA SER A 300 -11.32 4.87 -7.78
C SER A 300 -11.49 6.34 -8.15
N LEU A 301 -11.23 6.71 -9.41
CA LEU A 301 -11.44 8.07 -9.89
C LEU A 301 -12.90 8.51 -9.72
N ARG A 302 -13.87 7.62 -9.99
CA ARG A 302 -15.30 7.96 -9.84
C ARG A 302 -15.67 8.32 -8.40
N SER A 303 -15.01 7.69 -7.42
CA SER A 303 -15.20 8.00 -6.00
C SER A 303 -14.64 9.37 -5.58
N ASP A 304 -13.79 9.99 -6.41
CA ASP A 304 -13.29 11.34 -6.17
C ASP A 304 -14.34 12.42 -6.49
N PHE A 305 -15.38 12.10 -7.27
CA PHE A 305 -16.43 13.05 -7.68
C PHE A 305 -17.67 13.00 -6.76
N SER A 306 -18.50 14.05 -6.81
CA SER A 306 -19.87 13.99 -6.28
C SER A 306 -20.69 12.94 -7.06
N ASP A 307 -21.79 12.47 -6.46
CA ASP A 307 -22.59 11.40 -7.06
C ASP A 307 -23.22 11.84 -8.39
N ASP A 308 -23.48 13.13 -8.59
CA ASP A 308 -23.98 13.71 -9.84
C ASP A 308 -22.91 14.46 -10.68
N MET A 309 -21.65 14.48 -10.21
CA MET A 309 -20.51 15.22 -10.77
C MET A 309 -20.69 16.75 -10.86
N LYS A 310 -21.77 17.33 -10.32
CA LYS A 310 -22.05 18.77 -10.39
C LYS A 310 -21.15 19.62 -9.50
N ASP A 311 -20.43 19.01 -8.57
CA ASP A 311 -19.42 19.72 -7.78
C ASP A 311 -18.17 20.02 -8.61
N PHE A 312 -17.90 19.21 -9.64
CA PHE A 312 -16.76 19.41 -10.54
C PHE A 312 -17.16 20.27 -11.74
N PHE A 313 -18.29 20.00 -12.38
CA PHE A 313 -18.75 20.74 -13.56
C PHE A 313 -19.76 21.84 -13.18
N PRO A 314 -19.51 23.10 -13.59
CA PRO A 314 -20.47 24.18 -13.38
C PRO A 314 -21.83 23.90 -14.03
N PRO A 315 -22.95 24.32 -13.40
CA PRO A 315 -24.29 23.97 -13.85
C PRO A 315 -24.69 24.57 -15.20
N ASN A 316 -23.99 25.61 -15.64
CA ASN A 316 -24.21 26.26 -16.94
C ASN A 316 -23.53 25.54 -18.12
N TRP A 317 -22.84 24.42 -17.87
CA TRP A 317 -22.19 23.64 -18.92
C TRP A 317 -23.08 22.52 -19.45
N ILE A 318 -22.97 22.23 -20.73
CA ILE A 318 -23.80 21.25 -21.43
C ILE A 318 -23.11 19.89 -21.42
N ALA A 319 -23.72 18.93 -20.73
CA ALA A 319 -23.24 17.56 -20.66
C ALA A 319 -23.72 16.76 -21.88
N LEU A 320 -22.83 16.08 -22.59
CA LEU A 320 -23.23 15.07 -23.58
C LEU A 320 -22.94 13.66 -23.06
N ILE A 321 -23.93 12.79 -23.24
CA ILE A 321 -23.89 11.37 -22.89
C ILE A 321 -23.74 10.56 -24.17
N VAL A 322 -22.84 9.59 -24.13
CA VAL A 322 -22.72 8.57 -25.17
C VAL A 322 -23.27 7.27 -24.61
N LEU A 323 -24.52 6.97 -24.93
CA LEU A 323 -25.14 5.68 -24.61
C LEU A 323 -24.62 4.68 -25.63
N GLY A 324 -23.89 3.65 -25.18
CA GLY A 324 -23.57 2.51 -26.04
C GLY A 324 -24.87 1.91 -26.57
N GLU A 325 -24.90 1.58 -27.87
CA GLU A 325 -26.05 1.10 -28.64
C GLU A 325 -26.97 0.14 -27.84
N SER A 326 -28.01 0.69 -27.21
CA SER A 326 -29.22 0.02 -26.71
C SER A 326 -30.08 1.01 -25.93
N SER A 327 -30.36 2.18 -26.48
CA SER A 327 -31.52 2.98 -26.08
C SER A 327 -31.66 4.17 -27.03
N GLY A 328 -32.86 4.29 -27.60
CA GLY A 328 -33.20 5.35 -28.55
C GLY A 328 -32.98 6.76 -28.01
N ASN A 329 -32.79 7.67 -28.96
CA ASN A 329 -32.68 9.12 -28.80
C ASN A 329 -33.40 9.68 -27.55
N LEU A 330 -32.64 10.14 -26.56
CA LEU A 330 -33.14 11.07 -25.57
C LEU A 330 -32.19 12.27 -25.46
N PHE A 331 -32.51 13.32 -26.22
CA PHE A 331 -31.98 14.65 -26.01
C PHE A 331 -32.62 15.23 -24.74
N LEU A 332 -31.92 15.18 -23.61
CA LEU A 332 -32.28 16.01 -22.45
C LEU A 332 -31.57 17.36 -22.59
N SER A 333 -32.22 18.26 -23.35
CA SER A 333 -31.96 19.70 -23.25
C SER A 333 -32.58 20.20 -21.94
N LEU A 334 -31.75 20.38 -20.91
CA LEU A 334 -32.10 21.26 -19.79
C LEU A 334 -31.66 22.67 -20.16
N ASN A 335 -32.52 23.38 -20.89
CA ASN A 335 -32.28 24.77 -21.25
C ASN A 335 -32.42 25.70 -20.02
N SER A 336 -31.43 26.60 -19.94
CA SER A 336 -31.53 28.02 -19.56
C SER A 336 -32.03 28.41 -18.17
N PHE A 337 -31.09 28.71 -17.27
CA PHE A 337 -31.26 29.82 -16.32
C PHE A 337 -30.69 31.11 -16.94
N PRO A 338 -31.46 32.21 -17.05
CA PRO A 338 -30.91 33.50 -17.44
C PRO A 338 -29.99 34.04 -16.34
N ARG A 339 -28.91 34.73 -16.73
CA ARG A 339 -28.17 35.62 -15.83
C ARG A 339 -29.15 36.63 -15.25
N LYS A 340 -29.39 36.60 -13.94
CA LYS A 340 -30.12 37.66 -13.23
C LYS A 340 -29.29 38.95 -13.29
N THR A 341 -29.71 39.88 -14.12
CA THR A 341 -29.58 41.30 -13.84
C THR A 341 -30.59 41.68 -12.77
N ASN A 342 -30.15 42.49 -11.80
CA ASN A 342 -31.00 43.01 -10.74
C ASN A 342 -32.13 43.86 -11.33
N ASN A 343 -33.36 43.60 -10.91
CA ASN A 343 -34.35 44.65 -10.63
C ASN A 343 -35.49 44.08 -9.76
N TYR A 344 -35.75 44.78 -8.67
CA TYR A 344 -36.87 44.59 -7.75
C TYR A 344 -38.19 44.99 -8.43
N HIS A 345 -39.24 44.19 -8.26
CA HIS A 345 -40.56 44.59 -7.76
C HIS A 345 -41.47 43.36 -7.64
N GLY A 346 -42.37 43.40 -6.67
CA GLY A 346 -42.94 42.22 -6.01
C GLY A 346 -44.06 41.50 -6.74
N LEU A 347 -44.41 40.31 -6.25
CA LEU A 347 -45.80 39.87 -6.01
C LEU A 347 -45.85 38.49 -5.34
N LYS A 348 -46.49 38.51 -4.17
CA LYS A 348 -47.38 37.54 -3.50
C LYS A 348 -47.00 36.05 -3.39
N THR A 349 -46.83 35.69 -2.12
CA THR A 349 -46.98 34.41 -1.44
C THR A 349 -48.20 33.58 -1.84
N VAL A 350 -47.98 32.26 -2.00
CA VAL A 350 -48.99 31.23 -1.73
C VAL A 350 -48.34 30.15 -0.86
N ASN A 351 -48.87 29.98 0.35
CA ASN A 351 -48.54 28.91 1.28
C ASN A 351 -49.20 27.61 0.84
N PHE A 352 -48.49 26.48 0.96
CA PHE A 352 -49.11 25.19 1.22
C PHE A 352 -48.32 24.44 2.28
N SER A 353 -49.08 24.01 3.29
CA SER A 353 -48.70 23.32 4.51
C SER A 353 -48.29 21.87 4.28
N SER A 354 -47.56 21.38 5.28
CA SER A 354 -47.20 20.00 5.59
C SER A 354 -48.29 18.96 5.29
N ASP A 355 -47.90 17.87 4.61
CA ASP A 355 -48.09 16.50 5.11
C ASP A 355 -47.31 15.48 4.26
N LYS A 356 -46.75 14.47 4.93
CA LYS A 356 -46.01 13.32 4.34
C LYS A 356 -46.97 12.44 3.52
N PRO A 357 -46.46 11.70 2.52
CA PRO A 357 -46.64 10.24 2.61
C PRO A 357 -45.48 9.37 2.12
N SER A 358 -45.53 8.15 2.64
CA SER A 358 -44.83 6.89 2.36
C SER A 358 -44.42 6.61 0.91
N GLU A 359 -43.13 6.32 0.72
CA GLU A 359 -42.58 5.62 -0.45
C GLU A 359 -42.47 4.11 -0.20
N GLY A 360 -42.80 3.32 -1.21
CA GLY A 360 -42.20 2.01 -1.42
C GLY A 360 -43.17 0.87 -1.68
N LEU A 361 -43.60 0.68 -2.95
CA LEU A 361 -43.83 -0.65 -3.53
C LEU A 361 -44.22 -0.64 -5.04
N VAL A 362 -43.51 0.06 -5.93
CA VAL A 362 -43.83 -0.06 -7.39
C VAL A 362 -42.61 -0.24 -8.31
N THR A 363 -41.39 0.06 -7.87
CA THR A 363 -40.22 0.05 -8.77
C THR A 363 -39.53 -1.32 -8.95
N GLN A 364 -39.79 -2.33 -8.12
CA GLN A 364 -39.11 -3.62 -8.24
C GLN A 364 -39.77 -4.61 -9.22
N GLN A 365 -41.06 -4.45 -9.56
CA GLN A 365 -41.74 -5.37 -10.47
C GLN A 365 -41.57 -4.97 -11.95
N PHE A 366 -41.28 -3.69 -12.22
CA PHE A 366 -41.00 -3.21 -13.59
C PHE A 366 -39.56 -3.55 -14.06
N LEU A 367 -38.59 -3.61 -13.14
CA LEU A 367 -37.18 -3.91 -13.48
C LEU A 367 -36.89 -5.41 -13.72
N LYS A 368 -37.77 -6.31 -13.29
CA LYS A 368 -37.63 -7.76 -13.57
C LYS A 368 -38.14 -8.17 -14.95
N GLY A 369 -38.92 -7.31 -15.64
CA GLY A 369 -39.43 -7.57 -16.98
C GLY A 369 -38.45 -7.26 -18.12
N LEU A 370 -37.46 -6.38 -17.90
CA LEU A 370 -36.55 -5.91 -18.97
C LEU A 370 -35.34 -6.83 -19.24
N PHE A 371 -35.15 -7.92 -18.48
CA PHE A 371 -34.02 -8.85 -18.62
C PHE A 371 -34.46 -10.27 -19.02
N ARG A 372 -35.34 -10.38 -20.02
CA ARG A 372 -35.37 -11.60 -20.85
C ARG A 372 -34.54 -11.34 -22.09
N MET A 373 -33.29 -11.82 -22.06
CA MET A 373 -32.40 -11.85 -23.22
C MET A 373 -32.98 -12.79 -24.27
N ASP A 374 -33.30 -12.25 -25.45
CA ASP A 374 -33.37 -13.06 -26.66
C ASP A 374 -31.94 -13.47 -27.03
N SER A 375 -31.69 -14.77 -26.91
CA SER A 375 -30.54 -15.45 -27.47
C SER A 375 -30.70 -15.51 -28.98
N ASN A 376 -29.95 -14.69 -29.73
CA ASN A 376 -29.34 -15.00 -31.02
C ASN A 376 -28.78 -13.72 -31.67
N LEU A 377 -27.50 -13.43 -31.48
CA LEU A 377 -26.63 -12.86 -32.53
C LEU A 377 -25.16 -12.92 -32.06
N THR A 378 -24.44 -13.95 -32.48
CA THR A 378 -22.98 -14.03 -32.40
C THR A 378 -22.37 -13.50 -33.69
N ASN A 379 -21.47 -12.52 -33.58
CA ASN A 379 -20.08 -12.68 -34.07
C ASN A 379 -19.22 -11.45 -33.72
N GLY A 380 -18.30 -11.64 -32.76
CA GLY A 380 -17.29 -10.68 -32.32
C GLY A 380 -16.55 -11.20 -31.07
N THR A 381 -15.84 -12.33 -31.22
CA THR A 381 -15.02 -13.03 -30.20
C THR A 381 -15.58 -13.04 -28.77
N ASN A 382 -16.35 -14.09 -28.44
CA ASN A 382 -16.76 -14.42 -27.07
C ASN A 382 -15.55 -14.87 -26.24
N THR A 383 -14.71 -13.95 -25.78
CA THR A 383 -13.62 -14.28 -24.85
C THR A 383 -14.23 -14.65 -23.49
N SER A 384 -14.16 -15.94 -23.13
CA SER A 384 -14.70 -16.43 -21.87
C SER A 384 -13.85 -15.96 -20.67
N LEU A 385 -14.48 -15.82 -19.48
CA LEU A 385 -13.78 -15.50 -18.24
C LEU A 385 -12.60 -16.44 -17.97
N SER A 386 -12.74 -17.72 -18.35
CA SER A 386 -11.68 -18.73 -18.23
C SER A 386 -10.47 -18.47 -19.12
N GLU A 387 -10.69 -17.91 -20.33
CA GLU A 387 -9.61 -17.54 -21.24
C GLU A 387 -8.80 -16.36 -20.69
N ILE A 388 -9.48 -15.38 -20.10
CA ILE A 388 -8.83 -14.21 -19.48
C ILE A 388 -8.01 -14.64 -18.26
N ASP A 389 -8.55 -15.54 -17.44
CA ASP A 389 -7.82 -16.13 -16.32
C ASP A 389 -6.57 -16.88 -16.79
N TYR A 390 -6.67 -17.61 -17.90
CA TYR A 390 -5.54 -18.34 -18.47
C TYR A 390 -4.44 -17.41 -18.97
N GLN A 391 -4.79 -16.39 -19.76
CA GLN A 391 -3.81 -15.42 -20.28
C GLN A 391 -3.10 -14.67 -19.15
N ARG A 392 -3.85 -14.18 -18.15
CA ARG A 392 -3.26 -13.54 -16.98
C ARG A 392 -2.31 -14.46 -16.23
N PHE A 393 -2.65 -15.74 -16.11
CA PHE A 393 -1.81 -16.71 -15.45
C PHE A 393 -0.46 -16.87 -16.17
N LEU A 394 -0.47 -16.95 -17.51
CA LEU A 394 0.73 -17.03 -18.32
C LEU A 394 1.63 -15.79 -18.16
N ASP A 395 1.03 -14.59 -18.21
CA ASP A 395 1.77 -13.33 -18.21
C ASP A 395 2.37 -12.97 -16.84
N GLU A 396 1.64 -13.21 -15.74
CA GLU A 396 2.00 -12.67 -14.43
C GLU A 396 2.28 -13.76 -13.36
N ALA A 397 1.67 -14.94 -13.47
CA ALA A 397 1.58 -15.89 -12.34
C ALA A 397 2.45 -17.15 -12.46
N ILE A 398 2.99 -17.47 -13.63
CA ILE A 398 3.88 -18.63 -13.82
C ILE A 398 5.06 -18.63 -12.83
N PRO A 399 5.85 -17.55 -12.66
CA PRO A 399 7.02 -17.59 -11.77
C PRO A 399 6.65 -17.88 -10.32
N ALA A 400 5.55 -17.28 -9.84
CA ALA A 400 5.05 -17.52 -8.50
C ALA A 400 4.50 -18.95 -8.34
N THR A 401 3.87 -19.50 -9.37
CA THR A 401 3.36 -20.88 -9.37
C THR A 401 4.50 -21.89 -9.30
N ILE A 402 5.54 -21.73 -10.13
CA ILE A 402 6.74 -22.59 -10.08
C ILE A 402 7.37 -22.53 -8.69
N TYR A 403 7.54 -21.32 -8.15
CA TYR A 403 8.06 -21.12 -6.80
C TYR A 403 7.24 -21.87 -5.74
N LEU A 404 5.90 -21.77 -5.76
CA LEU A 404 5.03 -22.47 -4.81
C LEU A 404 5.05 -23.98 -5.00
N VAL A 405 5.09 -24.48 -6.24
CA VAL A 405 5.18 -25.92 -6.54
C VAL A 405 6.47 -26.50 -5.97
N VAL A 406 7.60 -25.83 -6.18
CA VAL A 406 8.90 -26.25 -5.64
C VAL A 406 8.87 -26.28 -4.11
N LEU A 407 8.36 -25.23 -3.47
CA LEU A 407 8.23 -25.20 -1.99
C LEU A 407 7.28 -26.28 -1.48
N SER A 408 6.16 -26.51 -2.16
CA SER A 408 5.15 -27.51 -1.82
C SER A 408 5.74 -28.92 -1.86
N VAL A 409 6.45 -29.27 -2.95
CA VAL A 409 7.06 -30.60 -3.12
C VAL A 409 8.21 -30.82 -2.13
N VAL A 410 9.16 -29.88 -2.08
CA VAL A 410 10.34 -29.99 -1.20
C VAL A 410 9.90 -30.00 0.27
N GLY A 411 8.98 -29.11 0.64
CA GLY A 411 8.44 -29.03 1.99
C GLY A 411 7.65 -30.28 2.38
N THR A 412 6.83 -30.83 1.49
CA THR A 412 6.10 -32.09 1.77
C THR A 412 7.07 -33.23 2.05
N ILE A 413 8.04 -33.46 1.16
CA ILE A 413 9.03 -34.54 1.32
C ILE A 413 9.86 -34.31 2.59
N GLY A 414 10.33 -33.08 2.82
CA GLY A 414 11.16 -32.72 3.95
C GLY A 414 10.45 -32.86 5.30
N ASN A 415 9.22 -32.37 5.41
CA ASN A 415 8.45 -32.42 6.65
C ASN A 415 7.98 -33.85 6.96
N MET A 416 7.63 -34.65 5.95
CA MET A 416 7.38 -36.09 6.13
C MET A 416 8.59 -36.83 6.70
N HIS A 417 9.79 -36.60 6.16
CA HIS A 417 11.01 -37.17 6.73
C HIS A 417 11.28 -36.69 8.14
N THR A 418 11.08 -35.40 8.41
CA THR A 418 11.23 -34.83 9.76
C THR A 418 10.33 -35.56 10.76
N ILE A 419 9.05 -35.73 10.45
CA ILE A 419 8.11 -36.47 11.30
C ILE A 419 8.60 -37.91 11.51
N LEU A 420 8.89 -38.64 10.44
CA LEU A 420 9.31 -40.05 10.53
C LEU A 420 10.58 -40.24 11.35
N VAL A 421 11.59 -39.41 11.12
CA VAL A 421 12.90 -39.49 11.80
C VAL A 421 12.76 -39.12 13.27
N TYR A 422 12.06 -38.03 13.60
CA TYR A 422 11.87 -37.64 15.00
C TYR A 422 10.90 -38.55 15.75
N MET A 423 9.98 -39.26 15.07
CA MET A 423 9.13 -40.27 15.69
C MET A 423 9.86 -41.60 15.93
N LYS A 424 10.61 -42.11 14.93
CA LYS A 424 11.14 -43.48 14.95
C LYS A 424 12.59 -43.60 15.42
N SER A 425 13.41 -42.55 15.33
CA SER A 425 14.83 -42.67 15.69
C SER A 425 15.03 -42.63 17.22
N PRO A 426 15.67 -43.65 17.83
CA PRO A 426 16.07 -43.63 19.24
C PRO A 426 17.12 -42.56 19.56
N VAL A 427 17.86 -42.09 18.55
CA VAL A 427 18.82 -40.99 18.69
C VAL A 427 18.06 -39.67 18.81
N MET A 428 17.06 -39.47 17.96
CA MET A 428 16.22 -38.26 17.98
C MET A 428 15.32 -38.17 19.21
N ALA A 429 14.94 -39.32 19.79
CA ALA A 429 14.17 -39.38 21.02
C ALA A 429 14.81 -38.64 22.21
N LYS A 430 16.14 -38.42 22.18
CA LYS A 430 16.90 -37.78 23.27
C LYS A 430 16.88 -36.25 23.23
N TYR A 431 16.36 -35.65 22.17
CA TYR A 431 16.35 -34.20 22.02
C TYR A 431 15.21 -33.55 22.82
N SER A 432 15.54 -32.49 23.58
CA SER A 432 14.59 -31.81 24.47
C SER A 432 13.50 -31.02 23.77
N VAL A 433 13.61 -30.79 22.45
CA VAL A 433 12.64 -30.03 21.64
C VAL A 433 11.92 -30.93 20.64
N ARG A 434 12.02 -32.25 20.78
CA ARG A 434 11.51 -33.24 19.85
C ARG A 434 10.04 -33.01 19.50
N VAL A 435 9.18 -32.84 20.52
CA VAL A 435 7.74 -32.71 20.30
C VAL A 435 7.42 -31.41 19.57
N PHE A 436 8.09 -30.30 19.92
CA PHE A 436 7.93 -29.03 19.20
C PHE A 436 8.33 -29.15 17.72
N ILE A 437 9.41 -29.88 17.41
CA ILE A 437 9.83 -30.12 16.01
C ILE A 437 8.80 -30.97 15.27
N ILE A 438 8.19 -31.96 15.91
CA ILE A 438 7.13 -32.78 15.29
C ILE A 438 5.89 -31.93 15.00
N TRP A 439 5.42 -31.12 15.96
CA TRP A 439 4.29 -30.21 15.77
C TRP A 439 4.55 -29.16 14.70
N LEU A 440 5.78 -28.63 14.64
CA LEU A 440 6.21 -27.72 13.59
C LEU A 440 6.14 -28.42 12.23
N ALA A 441 6.71 -29.63 12.11
CA ALA A 441 6.67 -30.39 10.86
C ALA A 441 5.24 -30.77 10.42
N ILE A 442 4.31 -31.04 11.35
CA ILE A 442 2.89 -31.30 11.03
C ILE A 442 2.22 -30.03 10.49
N THR A 443 2.47 -28.89 11.14
CA THR A 443 1.91 -27.58 10.73
C THR A 443 2.43 -27.18 9.35
N ASP A 444 3.74 -27.30 9.16
CA ASP A 444 4.43 -27.01 7.92
C ASP A 444 3.99 -27.96 6.79
N LEU A 445 3.82 -29.25 7.09
CA LEU A 445 3.28 -30.24 6.14
C LEU A 445 1.86 -29.89 5.72
N THR A 446 1.03 -29.41 6.65
CA THR A 446 -0.34 -28.94 6.34
C THR A 446 -0.30 -27.76 5.38
N ALA A 447 0.60 -26.80 5.60
CA ALA A 447 0.79 -25.67 4.69
C ALA A 447 1.25 -26.13 3.29
N CYS A 448 2.18 -27.09 3.22
CA CYS A 448 2.67 -27.64 1.95
C CYS A 448 1.61 -28.46 1.21
N LEU A 449 0.81 -29.27 1.89
CA LEU A 449 -0.19 -30.14 1.25
C LEU A 449 -1.47 -29.41 0.84
N PHE A 450 -1.84 -28.35 1.58
CA PHE A 450 -3.16 -27.72 1.42
C PHE A 450 -3.07 -26.24 1.10
N CYS A 451 -2.32 -25.45 1.87
CA CYS A 451 -2.31 -23.99 1.70
C CYS A 451 -1.56 -23.54 0.43
N MET A 452 -0.41 -24.13 0.11
CA MET A 452 0.34 -23.80 -1.11
C MET A 452 -0.41 -24.24 -2.39
N PRO A 453 -0.98 -25.47 -2.47
CA PRO A 453 -1.81 -25.85 -3.61
C PRO A 453 -3.06 -24.98 -3.76
N PHE A 454 -3.71 -24.62 -2.66
CA PHE A 454 -4.82 -23.66 -2.70
C PHE A 454 -4.38 -22.30 -3.26
N GLU A 455 -3.22 -21.79 -2.84
CA GLU A 455 -2.72 -20.50 -3.33
C GLU A 455 -2.34 -20.57 -4.82
N ILE A 456 -1.83 -21.71 -5.30
CA ILE A 456 -1.64 -21.97 -6.75
C ILE A 456 -2.98 -21.95 -7.48
N PHE A 457 -4.01 -22.57 -6.91
CA PHE A 457 -5.35 -22.57 -7.47
C PHE A 457 -5.95 -21.15 -7.51
N ASP A 458 -5.78 -20.35 -6.46
CA ASP A 458 -6.17 -18.92 -6.40
C ASP A 458 -5.44 -18.07 -7.46
N LEU A 459 -4.16 -18.37 -7.73
CA LEU A 459 -3.42 -17.74 -8.82
C LEU A 459 -3.96 -18.10 -10.22
N ARG A 460 -4.44 -19.32 -10.42
CA ARG A 460 -4.95 -19.80 -11.71
C ARG A 460 -6.38 -19.33 -11.99
N PHE A 461 -7.23 -19.28 -10.98
CA PHE A 461 -8.67 -18.98 -11.09
C PHE A 461 -9.00 -17.64 -10.43
N ASN A 462 -8.36 -16.59 -10.92
CA ASN A 462 -8.42 -15.25 -10.34
C ASN A 462 -9.73 -14.49 -10.67
N TYR A 463 -10.49 -14.92 -11.68
CA TYR A 463 -11.79 -14.37 -12.10
C TYR A 463 -12.90 -15.43 -12.16
N THR A 464 -12.57 -16.71 -12.08
CA THR A 464 -13.51 -17.84 -12.19
C THR A 464 -13.63 -18.64 -10.89
N TRP A 465 -13.41 -17.99 -9.74
CA TRP A 465 -13.54 -18.62 -8.44
C TRP A 465 -14.98 -19.08 -8.17
N SER A 466 -15.16 -20.35 -7.79
CA SER A 466 -16.47 -20.99 -7.69
C SER A 466 -16.99 -21.14 -6.26
N SER A 467 -16.12 -21.41 -5.27
CA SER A 467 -16.53 -21.86 -3.94
C SER A 467 -16.26 -20.84 -2.83
N ASP A 468 -17.31 -20.25 -2.25
CA ASP A 468 -17.20 -19.35 -1.10
C ASP A 468 -16.62 -20.05 0.14
N GLY A 469 -17.11 -21.27 0.44
CA GLY A 469 -16.65 -22.05 1.58
C GLY A 469 -15.17 -22.43 1.49
N ALA A 470 -14.69 -22.81 0.30
CA ALA A 470 -13.27 -23.12 0.11
C ALA A 470 -12.39 -21.88 0.32
N CYS A 471 -12.82 -20.71 -0.19
CA CYS A 471 -12.10 -19.46 0.02
C CYS A 471 -11.93 -19.16 1.51
N LYS A 472 -13.02 -19.21 2.28
CA LYS A 472 -13.03 -18.98 3.72
C LYS A 472 -12.14 -19.96 4.47
N PHE A 473 -12.34 -21.25 4.22
CA PHE A 473 -11.63 -22.32 4.93
C PHE A 473 -10.11 -22.26 4.69
N PHE A 474 -9.67 -22.14 3.44
CA PHE A 474 -8.24 -22.17 3.15
C PHE A 474 -7.53 -20.84 3.46
N LYS A 475 -8.20 -19.69 3.34
CA LYS A 475 -7.64 -18.42 3.84
C LYS A 475 -7.51 -18.45 5.37
N PHE A 476 -8.47 -19.03 6.08
CA PHE A 476 -8.38 -19.32 7.51
C PHE A 476 -7.21 -20.25 7.84
N LEU A 477 -7.16 -21.42 7.21
CA LEU A 477 -6.12 -22.43 7.45
C LEU A 477 -4.72 -21.85 7.21
N ASN A 478 -4.55 -21.02 6.18
CA ASN A 478 -3.28 -20.36 5.89
C ASN A 478 -2.81 -19.43 7.02
N HIS A 479 -3.73 -18.70 7.66
CA HIS A 479 -3.39 -17.86 8.82
C HIS A 479 -3.08 -18.73 10.05
N VAL A 480 -3.80 -19.84 10.25
CA VAL A 480 -3.54 -20.79 11.35
C VAL A 480 -2.13 -21.37 11.24
N VAL A 481 -1.77 -21.95 10.09
CA VAL A 481 -0.46 -22.60 9.92
C VAL A 481 0.69 -21.59 10.04
N THR A 482 0.51 -20.38 9.49
CA THR A 482 1.52 -19.31 9.58
C THR A 482 1.74 -18.86 11.02
N GLY A 483 0.66 -18.62 11.78
CA GLY A 483 0.73 -18.21 13.19
C GLY A 483 1.28 -19.31 14.11
N ALA A 484 0.85 -20.55 13.87
CA ALA A 484 1.30 -21.72 14.62
C ALA A 484 2.79 -21.97 14.43
N SER A 485 3.30 -21.99 13.19
CA SER A 485 4.72 -22.19 12.92
C SER A 485 5.59 -21.08 13.51
N ALA A 486 5.18 -19.81 13.44
CA ALA A 486 5.90 -18.71 14.07
C ALA A 486 5.98 -18.84 15.60
N SER A 487 4.88 -19.24 16.24
CA SER A 487 4.82 -19.46 17.69
C SER A 487 5.67 -20.67 18.11
N LEU A 488 5.65 -21.75 17.34
CA LEU A 488 6.45 -22.96 17.56
C LEU A 488 7.96 -22.69 17.39
N LEU A 489 8.36 -21.92 16.38
CA LEU A 489 9.75 -21.49 16.23
C LEU A 489 10.23 -20.64 17.41
N THR A 490 9.36 -19.76 17.92
CA THR A 490 9.66 -18.91 19.08
C THR A 490 9.85 -19.75 20.34
N ILE A 491 8.95 -20.70 20.63
CA ILE A 491 9.09 -21.55 21.83
C ILE A 491 10.31 -22.46 21.75
N ILE A 492 10.65 -22.97 20.55
CA ILE A 492 11.88 -23.71 20.31
C ILE A 492 13.09 -22.83 20.66
N ALA A 493 13.15 -21.58 20.18
CA ALA A 493 14.25 -20.67 20.50
C ALA A 493 14.42 -20.45 22.01
N ILE A 494 13.32 -20.25 22.74
CA ILE A 494 13.31 -20.08 24.19
C ILE A 494 13.82 -21.33 24.91
N GLU A 495 13.32 -22.52 24.55
CA GLU A 495 13.75 -23.79 25.18
C GLU A 495 15.23 -24.09 24.86
N ARG A 496 15.70 -23.76 23.66
CA ARG A 496 17.12 -23.85 23.31
C ARG A 496 17.97 -22.92 24.16
N TYR A 497 17.53 -21.69 24.42
CA TYR A 497 18.28 -20.74 25.25
C TYR A 497 18.53 -21.27 26.66
N LYS A 498 17.52 -21.91 27.26
CA LYS A 498 17.62 -22.49 28.60
C LYS A 498 18.62 -23.65 28.71
N LEU A 499 18.92 -24.35 27.62
CA LEU A 499 19.98 -25.36 27.59
C LEU A 499 21.39 -24.73 27.77
N PHE A 500 21.58 -23.49 27.33
CA PHE A 500 22.87 -22.80 27.37
C PHE A 500 23.04 -21.83 28.56
N ALA A 501 21.95 -21.27 29.07
CA ALA A 501 21.95 -20.53 30.33
C ALA A 501 22.20 -21.50 31.50
N LYS A 502 23.29 -21.33 32.26
CA LYS A 502 23.54 -22.15 33.46
C LYS A 502 22.42 -21.89 34.49
N ASN A 503 21.99 -22.93 35.21
CA ASN A 503 21.06 -22.92 36.34
C ASN A 503 19.56 -22.65 36.07
N LEU A 504 19.09 -22.71 34.82
CA LEU A 504 17.64 -22.69 34.56
C LEU A 504 17.10 -24.12 34.39
N PRO A 505 16.05 -24.52 35.14
CA PRO A 505 15.39 -25.79 34.87
C PRO A 505 14.77 -25.77 33.47
N LYS A 506 14.80 -26.92 32.79
CA LYS A 506 14.05 -27.11 31.53
C LYS A 506 12.57 -26.90 31.84
N LEU A 507 11.93 -25.90 31.21
CA LEU A 507 10.50 -25.62 31.41
C LEU A 507 9.65 -26.81 31.00
N PHE A 508 10.03 -27.44 29.89
CA PHE A 508 9.25 -28.48 29.23
C PHE A 508 10.02 -29.80 29.20
N ALA A 509 10.48 -30.24 30.37
CA ALA A 509 11.27 -31.47 30.51
C ALA A 509 10.51 -32.75 30.10
N SER A 510 9.19 -32.78 30.32
CA SER A 510 8.31 -33.91 29.99
C SER A 510 7.69 -33.78 28.60
N LEU A 511 7.52 -34.90 27.89
CA LEU A 511 6.85 -34.96 26.59
C LEU A 511 5.40 -34.47 26.65
N GLU A 512 4.68 -34.78 27.74
CA GLU A 512 3.30 -34.34 27.97
C GLU A 512 3.17 -32.82 27.99
N ARG A 513 4.01 -32.12 28.78
CA ARG A 513 4.03 -30.65 28.79
C ARG A 513 4.35 -30.05 27.42
N GLN A 514 5.26 -30.65 26.65
CA GLN A 514 5.53 -30.17 25.29
C GLN A 514 4.30 -30.33 24.39
N ASN A 515 3.60 -31.46 24.47
CA ASN A 515 2.36 -31.68 23.72
C ASN A 515 1.27 -30.68 24.09
N VAL A 516 1.04 -30.45 25.39
CA VAL A 516 0.06 -29.47 25.87
C VAL A 516 0.39 -28.07 25.36
N VAL A 517 1.64 -27.64 25.49
CA VAL A 517 2.06 -26.30 25.04
C VAL A 517 1.92 -26.15 23.53
N SER A 518 2.36 -27.13 22.75
CA SER A 518 2.18 -27.11 21.29
C SER A 518 0.70 -27.04 20.91
N ALA A 519 -0.15 -27.84 21.55
CA ALA A 519 -1.59 -27.83 21.31
C ALA A 519 -2.23 -26.48 21.66
N VAL A 520 -1.81 -25.86 22.77
CA VAL A 520 -2.26 -24.51 23.17
C VAL A 520 -1.81 -23.46 22.16
N LEU A 521 -0.56 -23.50 21.67
CA LEU A 521 -0.07 -22.53 20.68
C LEU A 521 -0.79 -22.65 19.34
N VAL A 522 -1.03 -23.89 18.89
CA VAL A 522 -1.82 -24.16 17.67
C VAL A 522 -3.27 -23.74 17.86
N GLY A 523 -3.89 -24.09 18.99
CA GLY A 523 -5.26 -23.70 19.33
C GLY A 523 -5.44 -22.19 19.43
N PHE A 524 -4.46 -21.48 20.01
CA PHE A 524 -4.46 -20.02 20.04
C PHE A 524 -4.37 -19.42 18.63
N SER A 525 -3.54 -20.01 17.76
CA SER A 525 -3.43 -19.61 16.35
C SER A 525 -4.74 -19.85 15.58
N VAL A 526 -5.46 -20.93 15.90
CA VAL A 526 -6.82 -21.20 15.41
C VAL A 526 -7.78 -20.08 15.81
N VAL A 527 -7.84 -19.75 17.11
CA VAL A 527 -8.74 -18.71 17.62
C VAL A 527 -8.45 -17.35 17.00
N LEU A 528 -7.17 -16.96 16.94
CA LEU A 528 -6.77 -15.69 16.33
C LEU A 528 -7.12 -15.63 14.85
N SER A 529 -7.17 -16.76 14.15
CA SER A 529 -7.45 -16.77 12.71
C SER A 529 -8.95 -16.75 12.37
N ILE A 530 -9.85 -16.97 13.33
CA ILE A 530 -11.32 -17.01 13.10
C ILE A 530 -11.84 -15.80 12.30
N PRO A 531 -11.44 -14.55 12.59
CA PRO A 531 -11.91 -13.39 11.82
C PRO A 531 -11.59 -13.47 10.33
N THR A 532 -10.54 -14.18 9.92
CA THR A 532 -10.22 -14.35 8.48
C THR A 532 -11.24 -15.20 7.74
N ALA A 533 -11.86 -16.17 8.40
CA ALA A 533 -12.96 -16.96 7.83
C ALA A 533 -14.23 -16.11 7.60
N ILE A 534 -14.35 -15.00 8.33
CA ILE A 534 -15.47 -14.04 8.22
C ILE A 534 -15.15 -13.00 7.14
N PHE A 535 -13.92 -12.49 7.15
CA PHE A 535 -13.52 -11.37 6.29
C PHE A 535 -13.28 -11.75 4.83
N TYR A 536 -12.84 -12.98 4.55
CA TYR A 536 -12.65 -13.46 3.18
C TYR A 536 -13.91 -14.14 2.64
N GLY A 537 -14.07 -14.13 1.32
CA GLY A 537 -15.15 -14.82 0.65
C GLY A 537 -15.07 -14.69 -0.86
N ARG A 538 -16.07 -15.24 -1.54
CA ARG A 538 -16.26 -15.11 -2.98
C ARG A 538 -16.84 -13.74 -3.30
N ASN A 539 -16.05 -12.88 -3.94
CA ASN A 539 -16.42 -11.51 -4.22
C ASN A 539 -16.40 -11.21 -5.72
N ASP A 540 -17.16 -10.20 -6.14
CA ASP A 540 -17.11 -9.69 -7.50
C ASP A 540 -15.78 -9.00 -7.80
N LYS A 541 -15.15 -9.40 -8.91
CA LYS A 541 -13.91 -8.84 -9.42
C LYS A 541 -14.05 -8.49 -10.89
N GLU A 542 -14.00 -7.20 -11.19
CA GLU A 542 -14.01 -6.73 -12.58
C GLU A 542 -12.75 -7.21 -13.33
N THR A 543 -12.94 -7.72 -14.55
CA THR A 543 -11.84 -8.10 -15.44
C THR A 543 -11.27 -6.88 -16.17
N ASN A 544 -10.22 -7.09 -16.98
CA ASN A 544 -9.70 -6.07 -17.88
C ASN A 544 -10.64 -5.80 -19.08
N ILE A 545 -11.68 -6.64 -19.28
CA ILE A 545 -12.69 -6.49 -20.33
C ILE A 545 -13.95 -5.87 -19.74
N PHE A 546 -14.47 -4.84 -20.39
CA PHE A 546 -15.62 -4.06 -19.93
C PHE A 546 -16.89 -4.92 -19.81
N GLY A 547 -17.66 -4.72 -18.74
CA GLY A 547 -18.93 -5.43 -18.48
C GLY A 547 -18.79 -6.90 -18.04
N LEU A 548 -17.59 -7.47 -18.15
CA LEU A 548 -17.32 -8.85 -17.78
C LEU A 548 -16.81 -8.94 -16.34
N ILE A 549 -17.70 -9.34 -15.44
CA ILE A 549 -17.44 -9.47 -14.00
C ILE A 549 -17.11 -10.94 -13.70
N GLY A 550 -15.93 -11.16 -13.13
CA GLY A 550 -15.54 -12.44 -12.56
C GLY A 550 -15.82 -12.53 -11.07
N LYS A 551 -15.59 -13.70 -10.49
CA LYS A 551 -15.60 -13.95 -9.04
C LYS A 551 -14.19 -14.33 -8.59
N ASP A 552 -13.75 -13.80 -7.46
CA ASP A 552 -12.45 -14.11 -6.86
C ASP A 552 -12.53 -14.47 -5.37
N CYS A 553 -11.47 -15.09 -4.85
CA CYS A 553 -11.31 -15.32 -3.42
C CYS A 553 -10.58 -14.13 -2.79
N SER A 554 -11.32 -13.15 -2.30
CA SER A 554 -10.74 -11.92 -1.77
C SER A 554 -11.41 -11.43 -0.48
N PHE A 555 -10.81 -10.40 0.11
CA PHE A 555 -11.33 -9.74 1.30
C PHE A 555 -12.65 -9.02 0.94
N SER A 556 -13.73 -9.36 1.64
CA SER A 556 -15.07 -8.83 1.36
C SER A 556 -15.10 -7.30 1.41
N SER A 557 -15.81 -6.71 0.45
CA SER A 557 -15.94 -5.26 0.31
C SER A 557 -16.67 -4.60 1.48
N GLU A 558 -17.54 -5.36 2.18
CA GLU A 558 -18.28 -4.94 3.37
C GLU A 558 -17.33 -4.59 4.54
N TYR A 559 -16.38 -5.48 4.82
CA TYR A 559 -15.42 -5.30 5.92
C TYR A 559 -14.25 -4.38 5.55
N ARG A 560 -14.02 -4.10 4.26
CA ARG A 560 -12.89 -3.31 3.78
C ARG A 560 -12.91 -1.85 4.26
N LYS A 561 -14.10 -1.33 4.59
CA LYS A 561 -14.30 0.05 5.08
C LYS A 561 -14.38 0.14 6.61
N MET A 562 -14.47 -1.00 7.31
CA MET A 562 -14.55 -1.02 8.76
C MET A 562 -13.16 -0.89 9.38
N GLN A 563 -13.04 -0.03 10.39
CA GLN A 563 -11.81 0.11 11.18
C GLN A 563 -11.39 -1.22 11.86
N THR A 564 -12.35 -2.10 12.13
CA THR A 564 -12.18 -3.40 12.79
C THR A 564 -11.17 -4.32 12.09
N ALA A 565 -11.20 -4.37 10.76
CA ALA A 565 -10.26 -5.18 9.98
C ALA A 565 -8.82 -4.67 10.13
N GLY A 566 -8.63 -3.35 10.12
CA GLY A 566 -7.34 -2.71 10.34
C GLY A 566 -6.78 -3.03 11.73
N VAL A 567 -7.60 -2.88 12.77
CA VAL A 567 -7.22 -3.22 14.15
C VAL A 567 -6.80 -4.69 14.28
N TYR A 568 -7.55 -5.61 13.69
CA TYR A 568 -7.23 -7.03 13.69
C TYR A 568 -5.84 -7.33 13.10
N TYR A 569 -5.55 -6.82 11.90
CA TYR A 569 -4.24 -7.02 11.28
C TYR A 569 -3.11 -6.30 12.03
N SER A 570 -3.38 -5.17 12.69
CA SER A 570 -2.41 -4.52 13.59
C SER A 570 -2.08 -5.40 14.79
N ILE A 571 -3.07 -6.07 15.41
CA ILE A 571 -2.85 -7.01 16.51
C ILE A 571 -1.98 -8.19 16.04
N LEU A 572 -2.31 -8.80 14.89
CA LEU A 572 -1.49 -9.88 14.32
C LEU A 572 -0.05 -9.44 14.05
N ALA A 573 0.15 -8.23 13.51
CA ALA A 573 1.47 -7.69 13.25
C ALA A 573 2.28 -7.48 14.55
N ILE A 574 1.64 -6.99 15.61
CA ILE A 574 2.26 -6.82 16.94
C ILE A 574 2.67 -8.19 17.51
N ILE A 575 1.79 -9.19 17.46
CA ILE A 575 2.11 -10.55 17.91
C ILE A 575 3.30 -11.12 17.13
N GLY A 576 3.29 -10.98 15.80
CA GLY A 576 4.41 -11.39 14.95
C GLY A 576 5.72 -10.70 15.31
N LEU A 577 5.68 -9.39 15.59
CA LEU A 577 6.85 -8.63 16.04
C LEU A 577 7.38 -9.14 17.39
N VAL A 578 6.48 -9.44 18.33
CA VAL A 578 6.86 -10.02 19.64
C VAL A 578 7.57 -11.37 19.45
N CYS A 579 7.05 -12.26 18.59
CA CYS A 579 7.70 -13.53 18.24
C CYS A 579 9.13 -13.34 17.69
N ILE A 580 9.30 -12.38 16.77
CA ILE A 580 10.61 -12.03 16.20
C ILE A 580 11.55 -11.55 17.30
N VAL A 581 11.13 -10.59 18.12
CA VAL A 581 11.95 -10.03 19.20
C VAL A 581 12.37 -11.11 20.20
N LEU A 582 11.44 -11.96 20.65
CA LEU A 582 11.73 -13.06 21.57
C LEU A 582 12.74 -14.05 20.97
N SER A 583 12.60 -14.37 19.68
CA SER A 583 13.51 -15.26 18.97
C SER A 583 14.92 -14.66 18.86
N VAL A 584 15.02 -13.38 18.46
CA VAL A 584 16.30 -12.65 18.32
C VAL A 584 17.01 -12.57 19.67
N VAL A 585 16.30 -12.20 20.74
CA VAL A 585 16.87 -12.13 22.10
C VAL A 585 17.35 -13.51 22.55
N SER A 586 16.55 -14.55 22.34
CA SER A 586 16.91 -15.92 22.74
C SER A 586 18.16 -16.42 22.03
N TYR A 587 18.22 -16.30 20.69
CA TYR A 587 19.37 -16.72 19.90
C TYR A 587 20.61 -15.84 20.14
N GLY A 588 20.45 -14.53 20.32
CA GLY A 588 21.54 -13.63 20.67
C GLY A 588 22.21 -14.02 21.99
N ARG A 589 21.41 -14.37 23.01
CA ARG A 589 21.93 -14.87 24.28
C ARG A 589 22.61 -16.22 24.15
N ILE A 590 22.09 -17.15 23.33
CA ILE A 590 22.74 -18.43 23.03
C ILE A 590 24.13 -18.20 22.40
N LEU A 591 24.24 -17.33 21.40
CA LEU A 591 25.49 -17.03 20.73
C LEU A 591 26.54 -16.46 21.68
N ARG A 592 26.12 -15.53 22.57
CA ARG A 592 26.98 -15.00 23.64
C ARG A 592 27.51 -16.11 24.54
N GLU A 593 26.66 -17.03 25.01
CA GLU A 593 27.07 -18.13 25.87
C GLU A 593 28.00 -19.13 25.18
N ILE A 594 27.76 -19.45 23.91
CA ILE A 594 28.64 -20.30 23.11
C ILE A 594 30.01 -19.63 22.95
N PHE A 595 30.05 -18.32 22.68
CA PHE A 595 31.28 -17.56 22.53
C PHE A 595 32.09 -17.56 23.84
N ILE A 596 31.46 -17.23 24.97
CA ILE A 596 32.11 -17.24 26.30
C ILE A 596 32.72 -18.62 26.58
N ARG A 597 31.97 -19.71 26.35
CA ARG A 597 32.46 -21.09 26.57
C ARG A 597 33.58 -21.51 25.61
N LYS A 598 33.67 -20.91 24.42
CA LYS A 598 34.74 -21.16 23.44
C LYS A 598 36.01 -20.42 23.87
N GLU A 599 35.90 -19.16 24.29
CA GLU A 599 37.01 -18.37 24.83
C GLU A 599 37.56 -18.98 26.13
N TRP A 600 36.70 -19.43 27.05
CA TRP A 600 37.13 -20.16 28.27
C TRP A 600 37.87 -21.47 27.95
N ARG A 601 37.49 -22.17 26.87
CA ARG A 601 38.22 -23.39 26.44
C ARG A 601 39.55 -23.07 25.77
N LYS A 602 39.65 -21.96 25.03
CA LYS A 602 40.94 -21.49 24.49
C LYS A 602 41.90 -21.05 25.61
N SER A 603 41.39 -20.41 26.67
CA SER A 603 42.23 -20.01 27.82
C SER A 603 42.72 -21.21 28.63
N LEU A 604 41.91 -22.27 28.77
CA LEU A 604 42.32 -23.54 29.38
C LEU A 604 43.30 -24.33 28.49
N GLY A 605 43.12 -24.32 27.16
CA GLY A 605 44.01 -25.01 26.21
C GLY A 605 45.39 -24.38 26.06
N LYS A 606 45.57 -23.12 26.48
CA LYS A 606 46.89 -22.46 26.59
C LYS A 606 47.65 -22.81 27.87
N LYS A 607 46.99 -23.42 28.87
CA LYS A 607 47.61 -23.93 30.10
C LYS A 607 47.81 -25.44 30.01
N SER A 608 48.57 -25.93 29.03
CA SER A 608 49.06 -27.30 29.04
C SER A 608 50.29 -27.40 29.94
N VAL A 609 50.20 -28.32 30.91
CA VAL A 609 51.20 -28.74 31.90
C VAL A 609 52.57 -29.02 31.24
N PRO A 610 53.70 -28.58 31.83
CA PRO A 610 55.03 -28.98 31.36
C PRO A 610 55.18 -30.50 31.46
N SER A 611 55.73 -31.12 30.42
CA SER A 611 56.10 -32.54 30.44
C SER A 611 57.05 -32.80 31.61
N VAL A 612 56.62 -33.61 32.58
CA VAL A 612 57.53 -34.22 33.56
C VAL A 612 58.30 -35.30 32.83
N ASN A 613 59.43 -34.90 32.24
CA ASN A 613 60.53 -35.80 31.92
C ASN A 613 61.60 -35.59 32.99
N SER A 614 61.67 -36.53 33.92
CA SER A 614 62.72 -36.69 34.93
C SER A 614 62.81 -38.19 35.19
N THR A 615 63.94 -38.90 35.06
CA THR A 615 65.34 -38.53 34.82
C THR A 615 66.08 -39.82 34.41
N SER A 616 67.23 -39.61 33.76
CA SER A 616 68.28 -40.52 33.32
C SER A 616 68.91 -41.42 34.40
N ASP A 617 69.39 -42.59 33.94
CA ASP A 617 70.63 -43.33 34.26
C ASP A 617 71.07 -43.63 35.70
N MET A 618 71.20 -44.92 36.04
CA MET A 618 72.51 -45.60 36.25
C MET A 618 72.35 -47.10 36.63
N ARG A 619 73.31 -47.91 36.16
CA ARG A 619 73.52 -49.34 36.45
C ARG A 619 73.98 -49.58 37.90
N SER A 620 73.64 -50.74 38.47
CA SER A 620 74.56 -51.78 39.00
C SER A 620 73.89 -52.64 40.10
N GLU A 621 74.46 -53.82 40.30
CA GLU A 621 73.97 -55.08 40.85
C GLU A 621 73.69 -55.19 42.37
N THR A 622 72.98 -56.30 42.66
CA THR A 622 73.03 -57.19 43.84
C THR A 622 72.61 -56.67 45.24
N THR A 623 71.56 -57.29 45.80
CA THR A 623 71.60 -58.27 46.92
C THR A 623 70.31 -58.18 47.76
N GLN A 624 69.55 -59.30 47.84
CA GLN A 624 68.65 -59.77 48.92
C GLN A 624 67.55 -58.83 49.48
N VAL A 625 66.42 -59.25 50.04
CA VAL A 625 65.63 -60.48 50.22
C VAL A 625 64.30 -59.96 50.80
N HIS A 626 63.18 -60.56 50.42
CA HIS A 626 61.85 -60.50 51.06
C HIS A 626 61.28 -59.12 51.49
N VAL A 627 60.20 -58.71 50.79
CA VAL A 627 58.89 -58.23 51.31
C VAL A 627 58.12 -57.44 50.23
N ILE A 628 58.13 -57.83 48.94
CA ILE A 628 57.28 -57.15 47.92
C ILE A 628 56.81 -58.14 46.85
N SER A 629 56.04 -59.18 47.21
CA SER A 629 55.24 -59.94 46.24
C SER A 629 53.72 -59.69 46.38
N THR A 630 53.30 -59.03 47.46
CA THR A 630 51.91 -58.62 47.68
C THR A 630 51.65 -57.17 47.24
N ILE A 631 52.67 -56.30 47.26
CA ILE A 631 52.54 -54.87 46.92
C ILE A 631 52.59 -54.64 45.39
N GLN A 632 53.43 -55.37 44.63
CA GLN A 632 53.47 -55.23 43.16
C GLN A 632 52.17 -55.67 42.46
N ASN A 633 51.48 -56.69 42.98
CA ASN A 633 50.18 -57.11 42.43
C ASN A 633 49.04 -56.14 42.80
N ALA A 634 49.12 -55.49 43.96
CA ALA A 634 48.20 -54.43 44.37
C ALA A 634 48.43 -53.15 43.57
N ASP A 635 49.68 -52.72 43.37
CA ASP A 635 50.05 -51.53 42.59
C ASP A 635 49.76 -51.68 41.10
N VAL A 636 49.95 -52.87 40.52
CA VAL A 636 49.54 -53.14 39.12
C VAL A 636 48.01 -53.16 39.00
N LYS A 637 47.26 -53.69 39.98
CA LYS A 637 45.79 -53.61 40.00
C LYS A 637 45.29 -52.17 40.21
N ILE A 638 45.92 -51.38 41.07
CA ILE A 638 45.58 -49.97 41.34
C ILE A 638 45.93 -49.11 40.12
N ASN A 639 47.08 -49.29 39.48
CA ASN A 639 47.43 -48.61 38.23
C ASN A 639 46.48 -48.99 37.10
N ASN A 640 46.13 -50.27 36.93
CA ASN A 640 45.17 -50.69 35.92
C ASN A 640 43.75 -50.15 36.22
N MET A 641 43.35 -50.06 37.50
CA MET A 641 42.08 -49.47 37.92
C MET A 641 42.06 -47.95 37.72
N GLN A 642 43.14 -47.23 38.02
CA GLN A 642 43.29 -45.79 37.76
C GLN A 642 43.34 -45.49 36.26
N ILE A 643 44.00 -46.33 35.45
CA ILE A 643 43.99 -46.25 33.99
C ILE A 643 42.58 -46.51 33.46
N GLU A 644 41.84 -47.48 33.98
CA GLU A 644 40.42 -47.73 33.67
C GLU A 644 39.52 -46.55 34.05
N ILE A 645 39.70 -45.95 35.23
CA ILE A 645 38.97 -44.76 35.69
C ILE A 645 39.32 -43.55 34.82
N CYS A 646 40.59 -43.37 34.46
CA CYS A 646 41.04 -42.28 33.60
C CYS A 646 40.57 -42.48 32.14
N LYS A 647 40.54 -43.72 31.64
CA LYS A 647 39.91 -44.09 30.35
C LYS A 647 38.41 -43.86 30.39
N LYS A 648 37.71 -44.23 31.48
CA LYS A 648 36.27 -43.96 31.69
C LYS A 648 36.00 -42.46 31.80
N ALA A 649 36.85 -41.70 32.49
CA ALA A 649 36.76 -40.24 32.62
C ALA A 649 37.01 -39.54 31.29
N LYS A 650 38.06 -39.92 30.53
CA LYS A 650 38.33 -39.43 29.17
C LYS A 650 37.20 -39.82 28.20
N LYS A 651 36.64 -41.03 28.29
CA LYS A 651 35.48 -41.47 27.49
C LYS A 651 34.21 -40.70 27.87
N LYS A 652 33.99 -40.40 29.15
CA LYS A 652 32.87 -39.57 29.66
C LYS A 652 33.01 -38.10 29.23
N GLN A 653 34.23 -37.55 29.28
CA GLN A 653 34.56 -36.19 28.84
C GLN A 653 34.45 -36.05 27.31
N SER A 654 34.96 -37.02 26.54
CA SER A 654 34.80 -37.11 25.09
C SER A 654 33.34 -37.23 24.68
N ARG A 655 32.56 -38.10 25.34
CA ARG A 655 31.11 -38.25 25.10
C ARG A 655 30.32 -36.99 25.47
N SER A 656 30.67 -36.30 26.55
CA SER A 656 30.09 -35.01 26.94
C SER A 656 30.41 -33.91 25.92
N SER A 657 31.65 -33.84 25.44
CA SER A 657 32.08 -32.90 24.39
C SER A 657 31.37 -33.15 23.06
N HIS A 658 31.23 -34.42 22.66
CA HIS A 658 30.48 -34.82 21.46
C HIS A 658 28.99 -34.47 21.57
N ASN A 659 28.35 -34.75 22.71
CA ASN A 659 26.94 -34.39 22.96
C ASN A 659 26.72 -32.86 22.92
N LEU A 660 27.64 -32.08 23.49
CA LEU A 660 27.60 -30.62 23.43
C LEU A 660 27.79 -30.10 21.99
N GLY A 661 28.69 -30.71 21.22
CA GLY A 661 28.89 -30.40 19.80
C GLY A 661 27.64 -30.63 18.95
N ASN A 662 26.93 -31.74 19.18
CA ASN A 662 25.67 -32.02 18.49
C ASN A 662 24.55 -31.06 18.91
N ALA A 663 24.47 -30.72 20.21
CA ALA A 663 23.51 -29.73 20.70
C ALA A 663 23.75 -28.34 20.10
N ILE A 664 25.00 -27.91 19.93
CA ILE A 664 25.35 -26.63 19.27
C ILE A 664 24.93 -26.65 17.80
N ARG A 665 25.25 -27.72 17.05
CA ARG A 665 24.89 -27.82 15.62
C ARG A 665 23.38 -27.77 15.39
N LEU A 666 22.60 -28.52 16.16
CA LEU A 666 21.15 -28.44 16.09
C LEU A 666 20.66 -27.02 16.38
N THR A 667 21.21 -26.35 17.39
CA THR A 667 20.79 -24.99 17.77
C THR A 667 21.08 -23.97 16.68
N ILE A 668 22.25 -24.07 16.03
CA ILE A 668 22.60 -23.22 14.88
C ILE A 668 21.67 -23.51 13.70
N SER A 669 21.35 -24.78 13.46
CA SER A 669 20.41 -25.18 12.41
C SER A 669 19.03 -24.55 12.65
N LEU A 670 18.48 -24.68 13.86
CA LEU A 670 17.20 -24.08 14.24
C LEU A 670 17.22 -22.54 14.16
N MET A 671 18.34 -21.91 14.54
CA MET A 671 18.52 -20.46 14.44
C MET A 671 18.48 -19.98 12.98
N ILE A 672 19.20 -20.66 12.08
CA ILE A 672 19.21 -20.32 10.65
C ILE A 672 17.83 -20.55 10.04
N ALA A 673 17.19 -21.68 10.36
CA ALA A 673 15.84 -21.97 9.91
C ALA A 673 14.84 -20.90 10.35
N THR A 674 14.91 -20.47 11.62
CA THR A 674 14.08 -19.39 12.16
C THR A 674 14.36 -18.04 11.48
N ALA A 675 15.62 -17.71 11.23
CA ALA A 675 16.01 -16.45 10.58
C ALA A 675 15.50 -16.37 9.14
N VAL A 676 15.70 -17.42 8.33
CA VAL A 676 15.22 -17.47 6.94
C VAL A 676 13.68 -17.39 6.89
N SER A 677 13.03 -18.04 7.85
CA SER A 677 11.57 -17.99 8.01
C SER A 677 11.04 -16.58 8.27
N TYR A 678 11.70 -15.79 9.13
CA TYR A 678 11.30 -14.41 9.38
C TYR A 678 11.64 -13.46 8.23
N ILE A 679 12.73 -13.69 7.49
CA ILE A 679 13.05 -12.92 6.27
C ILE A 679 11.90 -13.01 5.26
N GLY A 680 11.33 -14.19 5.05
CA GLY A 680 10.16 -14.38 4.19
C GLY A 680 8.96 -13.50 4.59
N ASN A 681 8.68 -13.40 5.88
CA ASN A 681 7.62 -12.53 6.43
C ASN A 681 7.95 -11.04 6.28
N LEU A 682 9.21 -10.66 6.46
CA LEU A 682 9.66 -9.27 6.27
C LEU A 682 9.53 -8.82 4.81
N LEU A 683 9.77 -9.71 3.84
CA LEU A 683 9.56 -9.41 2.42
C LEU A 683 8.08 -9.12 2.09
N TYR A 684 7.15 -9.84 2.71
CA TYR A 684 5.72 -9.57 2.59
C TYR A 684 5.37 -8.17 3.12
N VAL A 685 5.78 -7.87 4.36
CA VAL A 685 5.50 -6.57 5.00
C VAL A 685 6.15 -5.42 4.22
N PHE A 686 7.41 -5.57 3.81
CA PHE A 686 8.12 -4.60 3.00
C PHE A 686 7.38 -4.30 1.68
N THR A 687 6.94 -5.34 0.98
CA THR A 687 6.21 -5.19 -0.28
C THR A 687 4.90 -4.44 -0.09
N LEU A 688 4.17 -4.70 1.00
CA LEU A 688 2.96 -3.97 1.35
C LEU A 688 3.24 -2.51 1.74
N MET A 689 4.30 -2.26 2.52
CA MET A 689 4.70 -0.90 2.88
C MET A 689 5.09 -0.07 1.66
N VAL A 690 5.89 -0.61 0.73
CA VAL A 690 6.25 0.09 -0.51
C VAL A 690 5.02 0.34 -1.38
N ARG A 691 4.08 -0.62 -1.45
CA ARG A 691 2.81 -0.42 -2.14
C ARG A 691 1.99 0.72 -1.57
N MET A 692 2.00 0.91 -0.24
CA MET A 692 1.27 1.98 0.44
C MET A 692 1.98 3.34 0.37
N LEU A 693 3.28 3.38 0.67
CA LEU A 693 4.05 4.61 0.85
C LEU A 693 4.65 5.14 -0.46
N HIS A 694 5.02 4.25 -1.39
CA HIS A 694 5.73 4.57 -2.62
C HIS A 694 5.09 3.86 -3.82
N ARG A 695 3.82 4.15 -4.08
CA ARG A 695 3.00 3.51 -5.12
C ARG A 695 3.66 3.51 -6.51
N GLN A 696 4.38 4.57 -6.87
CA GLN A 696 5.09 4.64 -8.14
C GLN A 696 6.21 3.60 -8.23
N VAL A 697 7.08 3.53 -7.21
CA VAL A 697 8.19 2.56 -7.11
C VAL A 697 7.65 1.13 -7.11
N TYR A 698 6.54 0.90 -6.41
CA TYR A 698 5.87 -0.40 -6.42
C TYR A 698 5.49 -0.82 -7.84
N HIS A 699 4.83 0.05 -8.61
CA HIS A 699 4.35 -0.31 -9.94
C HIS A 699 5.46 -0.44 -10.99
N THR A 700 6.54 0.34 -10.91
CA THR A 700 7.65 0.25 -11.87
C THR A 700 8.64 -0.86 -11.56
N HIS A 701 8.97 -1.11 -10.30
CA HIS A 701 10.08 -2.01 -9.94
C HIS A 701 9.65 -3.25 -9.17
N ILE A 702 8.63 -3.15 -8.30
CA ILE A 702 8.29 -4.24 -7.37
C ILE A 702 7.16 -5.11 -7.90
N ARG A 703 6.22 -4.59 -8.69
CA ARG A 703 5.04 -5.30 -9.17
C ARG A 703 5.39 -6.61 -9.91
N PRO A 704 6.38 -6.66 -10.82
CA PRO A 704 6.71 -7.89 -11.53
C PRO A 704 7.11 -9.04 -10.60
N VAL A 705 7.85 -8.72 -9.53
CA VAL A 705 8.31 -9.71 -8.53
C VAL A 705 7.36 -9.84 -7.33
N SER A 706 6.36 -8.96 -7.22
CA SER A 706 5.46 -8.88 -6.06
C SER A 706 4.68 -10.17 -5.84
N PHE A 707 4.34 -10.91 -6.90
CA PHE A 707 3.64 -12.19 -6.81
C PHE A 707 4.42 -13.25 -6.01
N ILE A 708 5.75 -13.19 -6.05
CA ILE A 708 6.64 -14.05 -5.24
C ILE A 708 6.84 -13.42 -3.86
N LEU A 709 7.19 -12.12 -3.80
CA LEU A 709 7.53 -11.45 -2.54
C LEU A 709 6.39 -11.47 -1.52
N VAL A 710 5.14 -11.27 -1.97
CA VAL A 710 3.98 -11.32 -1.07
C VAL A 710 3.68 -12.73 -0.55
N ARG A 711 4.29 -13.77 -1.15
CA ARG A 711 4.15 -15.18 -0.75
C ARG A 711 5.41 -15.70 -0.06
N GLY A 712 6.38 -14.82 0.22
CA GLY A 712 7.63 -15.16 0.89
C GLY A 712 7.43 -15.81 2.26
N TYR A 713 6.28 -15.58 2.91
CA TYR A 713 5.93 -16.23 4.17
C TYR A 713 5.83 -17.76 4.05
N PHE A 714 5.59 -18.34 2.87
CA PHE A 714 5.57 -19.79 2.67
C PHE A 714 6.95 -20.45 2.79
N ILE A 715 8.04 -19.69 2.67
CA ILE A 715 9.42 -20.20 2.91
C ILE A 715 9.51 -20.81 4.30
N ASN A 716 8.85 -20.19 5.28
CA ASN A 716 8.80 -20.67 6.67
C ASN A 716 8.40 -22.14 6.79
N ASN A 717 7.48 -22.60 5.94
CA ASN A 717 6.93 -23.96 6.02
C ASN A 717 7.79 -25.00 5.27
N ALA A 718 8.69 -24.60 4.38
CA ALA A 718 9.48 -25.53 3.57
C ALA A 718 10.97 -25.56 3.94
N ILE A 719 11.49 -24.51 4.59
CA ILE A 719 12.93 -24.34 4.81
C ILE A 719 13.47 -25.21 5.95
N ASN A 720 12.65 -25.56 6.96
CA ASN A 720 13.11 -26.22 8.18
C ASN A 720 13.84 -27.56 7.90
N PRO A 721 13.29 -28.50 7.11
CA PRO A 721 13.97 -29.76 6.80
C PRO A 721 15.24 -29.57 5.95
N ILE A 722 15.26 -28.59 5.06
CA ILE A 722 16.44 -28.27 4.22
C ILE A 722 17.61 -27.89 5.12
N VAL A 723 17.36 -27.01 6.10
CA VAL A 723 18.37 -26.57 7.04
C VAL A 723 18.85 -27.73 7.93
N PHE A 724 17.95 -28.61 8.37
CA PHE A 724 18.34 -29.82 9.10
C PHE A 724 19.23 -30.75 8.27
N CYS A 725 18.92 -30.98 7.00
CA CYS A 725 19.73 -31.80 6.10
C CYS A 725 21.14 -31.22 5.88
N LEU A 726 21.26 -29.90 5.78
CA LEU A 726 22.54 -29.23 5.53
C LEU A 726 23.42 -29.14 6.78
N LEU A 727 22.83 -28.84 7.94
CA LEU A 727 23.58 -28.43 9.13
C LEU A 727 23.53 -29.44 10.28
N ASP A 728 22.50 -30.28 10.37
CA ASP A 728 22.41 -31.34 11.37
C ASP A 728 22.87 -32.69 10.80
N ARG A 729 24.14 -33.00 11.05
CA ARG A 729 24.72 -34.29 10.65
C ARG A 729 23.99 -35.50 11.24
N THR A 730 23.44 -35.36 12.46
CA THR A 730 22.71 -36.45 13.12
C THR A 730 21.41 -36.72 12.39
N PHE A 731 20.69 -35.65 12.05
CA PHE A 731 19.46 -35.74 11.26
C PHE A 731 19.71 -36.43 9.92
N ARG A 732 20.71 -35.97 9.18
CA ARG A 732 21.08 -36.57 7.89
C ARG A 732 21.45 -38.05 7.98
N GLN A 733 22.19 -38.46 9.03
CA GLN A 733 22.53 -39.87 9.25
C GLN A 733 21.30 -40.73 9.54
N GLU A 734 20.38 -40.24 10.36
CA GLU A 734 19.13 -40.96 10.65
C GLU A 734 18.20 -41.04 9.43
N CYS A 735 18.15 -39.99 8.59
CA CYS A 735 17.49 -40.06 7.29
C CYS A 735 18.09 -41.17 6.41
N MET A 736 19.42 -41.24 6.28
CA MET A 736 20.09 -42.31 5.49
C MET A 736 19.77 -43.72 6.02
N LYS A 737 19.69 -43.90 7.35
CA LYS A 737 19.31 -45.18 7.96
C LYS A 737 17.87 -45.56 7.62
N LEU A 738 16.95 -44.59 7.63
CA LEU A 738 15.57 -44.80 7.24
C LEU A 738 15.48 -45.36 5.82
N TYR A 739 16.22 -44.79 4.86
CA TYR A 739 16.24 -45.28 3.47
C TYR A 739 16.87 -46.67 3.34
N LYS A 740 17.97 -46.95 4.05
CA LYS A 740 18.59 -48.29 4.04
C LYS A 740 17.63 -49.37 4.50
N ASN A 741 16.83 -49.09 5.54
CA ASN A 741 15.83 -50.02 6.05
C ASN A 741 14.62 -50.21 5.12
N ILE A 742 14.29 -49.21 4.30
CA ILE A 742 13.23 -49.31 3.29
C ILE A 742 13.72 -50.14 2.09
N CYS A 743 14.95 -49.90 1.63
CA CYS A 743 15.54 -50.67 0.52
C CYS A 743 15.81 -52.13 0.90
N SER A 744 16.25 -52.42 2.13
CA SER A 744 16.50 -53.79 2.57
C SER A 744 15.22 -54.63 2.74
N ARG A 745 14.09 -54.00 3.08
CA ARG A 745 12.78 -54.70 3.16
C ARG A 745 12.22 -55.05 1.77
N LYS A 746 12.48 -54.25 0.74
CA LYS A 746 12.06 -54.56 -0.64
C LYS A 746 12.75 -55.80 -1.21
N ASN A 747 14.00 -56.07 -0.82
CA ASN A 747 14.75 -57.25 -1.25
C ASN A 747 14.30 -58.55 -0.57
N ILE A 748 13.51 -58.47 0.52
CA ILE A 748 12.98 -59.66 1.24
C ILE A 748 11.57 -60.03 0.73
N SER A 749 10.86 -59.11 0.06
CA SER A 749 9.52 -59.38 -0.50
C SER A 749 9.52 -59.86 -1.96
N THR A 750 10.70 -59.96 -2.59
CA THR A 750 10.89 -60.44 -3.98
C THR A 750 11.78 -61.70 -4.05
N ALA A 751 12.09 -62.29 -2.89
CA ALA A 751 12.66 -63.63 -2.73
C ALA A 751 11.62 -64.46 -1.99
#